data_AF-A0A8B9V8P1-F1
#
_entry.id   AF-A0A8B9V8P1-F1
#
_cell.length_a   1.000
_cell.length_b   1.000
_cell.length_c   1.000
_cell.angle_alpha   90.00
_cell.angle_beta   90.00
_cell.angle_gamma   90.00
#
_symmetry.space_group_name_H-M   'P 1'
#
loop_
_entity.id
_entity.type
_entity.pdbx_description
1 polymer ?
#
loop_
_entity_poly.entity_id
_entity_poly.type
_entity_poly.pdbx_seq_one_letter_code
_entity_poly.pdbx_strand_id
1 'polypeptide(L)'
;MEAKKMNLPRGPDNLCFDKDEFMKPDFDVDHFVSECRKRVQLEELREDLELYYKLLKTAMVELINKDYADFVNLSTNLVGMDKALNQLSVPLGQLREEVMSLKSCVSEGIRAVDDRLSKQEDIRRKKMCVLRLIHVIQSVEKIEKILHSQGTNELSSLEGNSPLVTGQVLERIATEFNQLQFHAVQSKGMPLLDKVRPRIAGITATLQQSLEGLLLEGLQTSNVDIIRHCLRTYATIDKTRDAEALVGQVLVKPYIDEVIVEEYVQAHPNGLQAMYNKLLEFVPHHCRLLREVTGGAISSEKADIVPGYDFLVNSVWPEIVRGVEEKLPSLFNPGNPDVFHEKYTTSMDFVRKFERQCGSQASVKRLRSHPSYHSFNNKWNLPVYFQIRFREIAGAFEASLSDSLEEAPEGSSYCLLATHMVWTSLLKCWSDQMFLPLLAHRLWKLSLQILARYSMFISEVSVRPISSENAKESKKSVPAGRKESSISLNPNEDQGNGSSPESQPLPSISSTQLVYIAADLDKLQEQIPDITEMVKPKLEMIGFKNMSCIAEALEDSKTSLSACMPTLNNRIIQDLSESSFTYLKSALEIPRLYRRTNKEVPTKASPYVDSALKPFYRLQNEYRDILKQPMIHQWLEGALSESTQKYYETVSDVLNSVKKMEESLKRLKQARKTAASNPVGTNGGMSDDDKIRLQLALDVEYFGEQIRKMGLDTSNIKSFSALTELVLTAKDQATVEQS
;
A
#
# COMPACT_ATOMS: atom_id res chain seq x y z
N MET A 1 23.55 -8.38 -74.84
CA MET A 1 22.87 -8.66 -76.12
C MET A 1 21.91 -7.52 -76.38
N GLU A 2 22.24 -6.62 -77.30
CA GLU A 2 21.24 -5.82 -78.01
C GLU A 2 21.53 -6.06 -79.50
N ALA A 3 20.54 -6.61 -80.19
CA ALA A 3 20.61 -6.93 -81.60
C ALA A 3 20.72 -5.63 -82.40
N LYS A 4 21.90 -5.39 -83.00
CA LYS A 4 22.12 -4.31 -83.96
C LYS A 4 21.10 -4.45 -85.09
N LYS A 5 20.25 -3.42 -85.25
CA LYS A 5 19.48 -3.19 -86.49
C LYS A 5 20.44 -3.33 -87.67
N MET A 6 20.29 -4.39 -88.45
CA MET A 6 21.01 -4.54 -89.71
C MET A 6 20.49 -3.45 -90.65
N ASN A 7 21.29 -2.38 -90.78
CA ASN A 7 21.01 -1.28 -91.68
C ASN A 7 21.21 -1.77 -93.11
N LEU A 8 20.15 -2.29 -93.74
CA LEU A 8 20.15 -2.44 -95.18
C LEU A 8 20.20 -1.07 -95.86
N PRO A 9 20.82 -0.96 -97.04
CA PRO A 9 20.91 0.29 -97.77
C PRO A 9 19.50 0.82 -98.12
N ARG A 10 19.25 2.12 -97.88
CA ARG A 10 17.98 2.79 -98.17
C ARG A 10 17.72 2.76 -99.69
N GLY A 11 16.82 1.89 -100.16
CA GLY A 11 16.38 1.91 -101.56
C GLY A 11 15.48 3.12 -101.87
N PRO A 12 15.17 3.37 -103.16
CA PRO A 12 14.48 4.59 -103.59
C PRO A 12 13.12 4.79 -102.91
N ASP A 13 12.74 6.06 -102.69
CA ASP A 13 11.55 6.46 -101.92
C ASP A 13 10.23 6.24 -102.68
N ASN A 14 10.31 6.00 -103.99
CA ASN A 14 9.13 5.82 -104.86
C ASN A 14 8.68 4.36 -105.02
N LEU A 15 9.20 3.43 -104.22
CA LEU A 15 8.77 2.03 -104.32
C LEU A 15 7.30 1.91 -103.88
N CYS A 16 6.54 1.11 -104.61
CA CYS A 16 5.14 0.85 -104.30
C CYS A 16 4.90 0.01 -103.03
N PHE A 17 5.95 -0.42 -102.33
CA PHE A 17 5.90 -1.21 -101.10
C PHE A 17 6.90 -0.76 -100.02
N ASP A 18 6.59 -1.11 -98.77
CA ASP A 18 7.49 -0.91 -97.64
C ASP A 18 8.53 -2.04 -97.53
N LYS A 19 9.80 -1.68 -97.38
CA LYS A 19 10.94 -2.61 -97.32
C LYS A 19 10.99 -3.38 -96.01
N ASP A 20 10.43 -2.79 -94.95
CA ASP A 20 10.43 -3.40 -93.63
C ASP A 20 9.50 -4.62 -93.55
N GLU A 21 8.62 -4.80 -94.55
CA GLU A 21 7.78 -5.99 -94.66
C GLU A 21 8.62 -7.26 -94.85
N PHE A 22 9.74 -7.21 -95.60
CA PHE A 22 10.64 -8.37 -95.80
C PHE A 22 11.40 -8.77 -94.54
N MET A 23 11.43 -7.92 -93.52
CA MET A 23 12.10 -8.18 -92.25
C MET A 23 11.17 -8.75 -91.18
N LYS A 24 9.86 -8.81 -91.47
CA LYS A 24 8.89 -9.40 -90.55
C LYS A 24 9.05 -10.93 -90.56
N PRO A 25 9.09 -11.60 -89.40
CA PRO A 25 9.19 -13.06 -89.33
C PRO A 25 7.98 -13.78 -89.95
N ASP A 26 6.84 -13.09 -90.04
CA ASP A 26 5.54 -13.63 -90.45
C ASP A 26 5.19 -13.25 -91.91
N PHE A 27 6.20 -12.95 -92.72
CA PHE A 27 6.01 -12.47 -94.08
C PHE A 27 5.34 -13.52 -94.98
N ASP A 28 4.18 -13.16 -95.53
CA ASP A 28 3.41 -13.98 -96.46
C ASP A 28 3.35 -13.28 -97.82
N VAL A 29 3.85 -13.96 -98.85
CA VAL A 29 3.97 -13.43 -100.22
C VAL A 29 2.59 -13.15 -100.81
N ASP A 30 1.62 -14.03 -100.59
CA ASP A 30 0.28 -13.90 -101.17
C ASP A 30 -0.47 -12.73 -100.53
N HIS A 31 -0.33 -12.57 -99.20
CA HIS A 31 -0.86 -11.43 -98.48
C HIS A 31 -0.21 -10.12 -98.92
N PHE A 32 1.12 -10.10 -99.07
CA PHE A 32 1.87 -8.92 -99.51
C PHE A 32 1.49 -8.47 -100.93
N VAL A 33 1.45 -9.40 -101.89
CA VAL A 33 1.06 -9.11 -103.27
C VAL A 33 -0.42 -8.70 -103.34
N SER A 34 -1.29 -9.30 -102.51
CA SER A 34 -2.70 -8.93 -102.42
C SER A 34 -2.90 -7.49 -101.90
N GLU A 35 -2.19 -7.09 -100.85
CA GLU A 35 -2.19 -5.72 -100.32
C GLU A 35 -1.65 -4.70 -101.32
N CYS A 36 -0.58 -5.06 -102.05
CA CYS A 36 0.02 -4.18 -103.05
C CYS A 36 -0.86 -4.05 -104.31
N ARG A 37 -1.53 -5.12 -104.74
CA ARG A 37 -2.47 -5.12 -105.87
C ARG A 37 -3.68 -4.21 -105.65
N LYS A 38 -4.06 -3.95 -104.38
CA LYS A 38 -5.11 -2.97 -104.06
C LYS A 38 -4.68 -1.53 -104.40
N ARG A 39 -3.37 -1.25 -104.44
CA ARG A 39 -2.81 0.10 -104.58
C ARG A 39 -2.22 0.37 -105.96
N VAL A 40 -1.64 -0.65 -106.61
CA VAL A 40 -0.86 -0.51 -107.85
C VAL A 40 -1.05 -1.71 -108.79
N GLN A 41 -0.80 -1.55 -110.10
CA GLN A 41 -0.76 -2.67 -111.05
C GLN A 41 0.46 -3.59 -110.79
N LEU A 42 0.33 -4.87 -111.14
CA LEU A 42 1.33 -5.89 -110.78
C LEU A 42 2.67 -5.68 -111.49
N GLU A 43 2.64 -5.05 -112.66
CA GLU A 43 3.81 -4.75 -113.47
C GLU A 43 4.76 -3.77 -112.76
N GLU A 44 4.19 -2.73 -112.14
CA GLU A 44 4.94 -1.71 -111.40
C GLU A 44 5.59 -2.33 -110.14
N LEU A 45 4.85 -3.22 -109.44
CA LEU A 45 5.39 -3.97 -108.29
C LEU A 45 6.60 -4.83 -108.66
N ARG A 46 6.57 -5.47 -109.83
CA ARG A 46 7.68 -6.33 -110.26
C ARG A 46 8.95 -5.52 -110.54
N GLU A 47 8.83 -4.38 -111.21
CA GLU A 47 9.99 -3.55 -111.56
C GLU A 47 10.68 -2.99 -110.31
N ASP A 48 9.89 -2.55 -109.35
CA ASP A 48 10.36 -2.05 -108.06
C ASP A 48 11.11 -3.11 -107.24
N LEU A 49 10.61 -4.36 -107.24
CA LEU A 49 11.28 -5.48 -106.56
C LEU A 49 12.64 -5.81 -107.18
N GLU A 50 12.75 -5.80 -108.51
CA GLU A 50 13.99 -6.14 -109.19
C GLU A 50 15.09 -5.09 -108.97
N LEU A 51 14.69 -3.81 -108.92
CA LEU A 51 15.59 -2.71 -108.59
C LEU A 51 16.19 -2.87 -107.20
N TYR A 52 15.36 -3.21 -106.21
CA TYR A 52 15.81 -3.38 -104.83
C TYR A 52 16.78 -4.56 -104.67
N TYR A 53 16.54 -5.67 -105.36
CA TYR A 53 17.44 -6.83 -105.33
C TYR A 53 18.87 -6.53 -105.82
N LYS A 54 19.00 -5.77 -106.93
CA LYS A 54 20.33 -5.40 -107.46
C LYS A 54 21.12 -4.54 -106.46
N LEU A 55 20.45 -3.65 -105.75
CA LEU A 55 21.07 -2.74 -104.79
C LEU A 55 21.65 -3.50 -103.59
N LEU A 56 20.91 -4.51 -103.10
CA LEU A 56 21.36 -5.36 -101.99
C LEU A 56 22.61 -6.16 -102.31
N LYS A 57 22.72 -6.70 -103.53
CA LYS A 57 23.86 -7.54 -103.93
C LYS A 57 25.18 -6.77 -103.90
N THR A 58 25.18 -5.50 -104.30
CA THR A 58 26.39 -4.68 -104.34
C THR A 58 26.90 -4.34 -102.94
N ALA A 59 25.99 -4.00 -102.01
CA ALA A 59 26.35 -3.62 -100.64
C ALA A 59 27.04 -4.77 -99.87
N MET A 60 26.69 -6.02 -100.15
CA MET A 60 27.29 -7.18 -99.49
C MET A 60 28.79 -7.32 -99.77
N VAL A 61 29.23 -7.03 -100.99
CA VAL A 61 30.64 -7.21 -101.40
C VAL A 61 31.54 -6.18 -100.73
N GLU A 62 31.07 -4.95 -100.53
CA GLU A 62 31.85 -3.88 -99.89
C GLU A 62 32.14 -4.16 -98.42
N LEU A 63 31.18 -4.76 -97.71
CA LEU A 63 31.33 -5.09 -96.28
C LEU A 63 32.44 -6.10 -96.03
N ILE A 64 32.56 -7.13 -96.88
CA ILE A 64 33.58 -8.19 -96.70
C ILE A 64 35.00 -7.64 -96.89
N ASN A 65 35.20 -6.79 -97.89
CA ASN A 65 36.54 -6.27 -98.19
C ASN A 65 37.06 -5.29 -97.13
N LYS A 66 36.18 -4.66 -96.36
CA LYS A 66 36.55 -3.64 -95.37
C LYS A 66 37.31 -4.22 -94.17
N ASP A 67 36.92 -5.41 -93.70
CA ASP A 67 37.36 -5.91 -92.39
C ASP A 67 38.51 -6.95 -92.47
N TYR A 68 39.07 -7.22 -93.67
CA TYR A 68 40.10 -8.25 -93.86
C TYR A 68 41.49 -7.85 -93.30
N ALA A 69 41.88 -6.58 -93.42
CA ALA A 69 43.22 -6.10 -93.04
C ALA A 69 43.46 -6.13 -91.52
N ASP A 70 42.43 -5.81 -90.73
CA ASP A 70 42.54 -5.73 -89.27
C ASP A 70 42.78 -7.12 -88.64
N PHE A 71 42.20 -8.17 -89.20
CA PHE A 71 42.33 -9.53 -88.68
C PHE A 71 43.77 -10.08 -88.79
N VAL A 72 44.49 -9.73 -89.86
CA VAL A 72 45.87 -10.19 -90.10
C VAL A 72 46.88 -9.47 -89.19
N ASN A 73 46.67 -8.17 -88.92
CA ASN A 73 47.54 -7.43 -88.03
C ASN A 73 47.45 -7.92 -86.58
N LEU A 74 46.26 -8.30 -86.12
CA LEU A 74 46.08 -8.81 -84.75
C LEU A 74 46.81 -10.15 -84.55
N SER A 75 46.71 -11.07 -85.51
CA SER A 75 47.34 -12.40 -85.40
C SER A 75 48.87 -12.33 -85.36
N THR A 76 49.47 -11.38 -86.09
CA THR A 76 50.93 -11.22 -86.15
C THR A 76 51.51 -10.68 -84.83
N ASN A 77 50.83 -9.74 -84.17
CA ASN A 77 51.30 -9.14 -82.91
C ASN A 77 51.18 -10.07 -81.70
N LEU A 78 50.28 -11.05 -81.73
CA LEU A 78 50.15 -12.07 -80.68
C LEU A 78 51.32 -13.06 -80.67
N VAL A 79 51.98 -13.28 -81.80
CA VAL A 79 53.12 -14.21 -81.92
C VAL A 79 54.39 -13.54 -81.39
N GLY A 80 54.79 -13.89 -80.18
CA GLY A 80 56.03 -13.39 -79.53
C GLY A 80 55.80 -12.73 -78.16
N MET A 81 54.55 -12.43 -77.81
CA MET A 81 54.20 -11.84 -76.52
C MET A 81 54.53 -12.77 -75.34
N ASP A 82 54.47 -14.09 -75.55
CA ASP A 82 54.88 -15.09 -74.54
C ASP A 82 56.35 -14.97 -74.13
N LYS A 83 57.25 -14.60 -75.05
CA LYS A 83 58.67 -14.41 -74.72
C LYS A 83 58.88 -13.16 -73.87
N ALA A 84 58.20 -12.07 -74.19
CA ALA A 84 58.24 -10.84 -73.39
C ALA A 84 57.61 -11.06 -72.00
N LEU A 85 56.51 -11.81 -71.92
CA LEU A 85 55.87 -12.17 -70.65
C LEU A 85 56.79 -13.03 -69.77
N ASN A 86 57.48 -14.01 -70.35
CA ASN A 86 58.44 -14.84 -69.63
C ASN A 86 59.68 -14.05 -69.16
N GLN A 87 60.15 -13.08 -69.95
CA GLN A 87 61.24 -12.17 -69.54
C GLN A 87 60.89 -11.29 -68.34
N LEU A 88 59.61 -10.98 -68.14
CA LEU A 88 59.12 -10.23 -66.96
C LEU A 88 58.78 -11.15 -65.78
N SER A 89 58.23 -12.33 -66.04
CA SER A 89 57.78 -13.29 -65.02
C SER A 89 58.92 -13.75 -64.11
N VAL A 90 60.10 -14.04 -64.67
CA VAL A 90 61.24 -14.57 -63.90
C VAL A 90 61.81 -13.54 -62.91
N PRO A 91 62.15 -12.29 -63.31
CA PRO A 91 62.61 -11.26 -62.35
C PRO A 91 61.55 -10.90 -61.31
N LEU A 92 60.26 -10.89 -61.68
CA LEU A 92 59.17 -10.67 -60.72
C LEU A 92 59.06 -11.80 -59.69
N GLY A 93 59.27 -13.06 -60.12
CA GLY A 93 59.36 -14.21 -59.23
C GLY A 93 60.52 -14.11 -58.25
N GLN A 94 61.71 -13.76 -58.74
CA GLN A 94 62.92 -13.58 -57.92
C GLN A 94 62.75 -12.43 -56.91
N LEU A 95 62.24 -11.27 -57.35
CA LEU A 95 61.97 -10.14 -56.46
C LEU A 95 60.95 -10.51 -55.39
N ARG A 96 59.92 -11.29 -55.73
CA ARG A 96 58.94 -11.80 -54.75
C ARG A 96 59.62 -12.68 -53.70
N GLU A 97 60.51 -13.58 -54.11
CA GLU A 97 61.26 -14.44 -53.18
C GLU A 97 62.19 -13.62 -52.27
N GLU A 98 62.93 -12.65 -52.82
CA GLU A 98 63.78 -11.75 -52.04
C GLU A 98 62.96 -10.94 -51.02
N VAL A 99 61.82 -10.39 -51.43
CA VAL A 99 60.91 -9.65 -50.53
C VAL A 99 60.34 -10.57 -49.45
N MET A 100 59.97 -11.81 -49.79
CA MET A 100 59.48 -12.79 -48.81
C MET A 100 60.57 -13.20 -47.82
N SER A 101 61.81 -13.39 -48.30
CA SER A 101 62.98 -13.66 -47.47
C SER A 101 63.27 -12.50 -46.53
N LEU A 102 63.33 -11.27 -47.05
CA LEU A 102 63.51 -10.06 -46.24
C LEU A 102 62.40 -9.91 -45.20
N LYS A 103 61.14 -10.11 -45.60
CA LYS A 103 60.00 -10.09 -44.68
C LYS A 103 60.16 -11.15 -43.57
N SER A 104 60.64 -12.34 -43.90
CA SER A 104 60.91 -13.39 -42.92
C SER A 104 62.01 -12.97 -41.94
N CYS A 105 63.15 -12.48 -42.44
CA CYS A 105 64.25 -11.98 -41.62
C CYS A 105 63.82 -10.83 -40.70
N VAL A 106 63.05 -9.88 -41.21
CA VAL A 106 62.51 -8.76 -40.41
C VAL A 106 61.53 -9.28 -39.35
N SER A 107 60.65 -10.23 -39.71
CA SER A 107 59.71 -10.82 -38.75
C SER A 107 60.43 -11.60 -37.64
N GLU A 108 61.51 -12.29 -37.97
CA GLU A 108 62.36 -12.97 -36.99
C GLU A 108 63.08 -11.96 -36.09
N GLY A 109 63.61 -10.87 -36.67
CA GLY A 109 64.18 -9.76 -35.90
C GLY A 109 63.19 -9.12 -34.94
N ILE A 110 61.94 -8.87 -35.37
CA ILE A 110 60.87 -8.33 -34.52
C ILE A 110 60.56 -9.31 -33.37
N ARG A 111 60.38 -10.61 -33.67
CA ARG A 111 60.16 -11.61 -32.60
C ARG A 111 61.31 -11.67 -31.61
N ALA A 112 62.55 -11.62 -32.09
CA ALA A 112 63.71 -11.62 -31.22
C ALA A 112 63.76 -10.38 -30.31
N VAL A 113 63.37 -9.20 -30.83
CA VAL A 113 63.25 -7.98 -30.02
C VAL A 113 62.12 -8.10 -29.00
N ASP A 114 60.94 -8.58 -29.40
CA ASP A 114 59.80 -8.77 -28.49
C ASP A 114 60.13 -9.77 -27.36
N ASP A 115 60.82 -10.86 -27.68
CA ASP A 115 61.29 -11.84 -26.69
C ASP A 115 62.29 -11.20 -25.71
N ARG A 116 63.17 -10.32 -26.20
CA ARG A 116 64.15 -9.61 -25.37
C ARG A 116 63.49 -8.55 -24.49
N LEU A 117 62.53 -7.80 -25.02
CA LEU A 117 61.73 -6.83 -24.27
C LEU A 117 60.91 -7.53 -23.17
N SER A 118 60.28 -8.66 -23.50
CA SER A 118 59.54 -9.48 -22.53
C SER A 118 60.47 -10.00 -21.42
N LYS A 119 61.65 -10.52 -21.77
CA LYS A 119 62.68 -10.92 -20.79
C LYS A 119 63.17 -9.74 -19.95
N GLN A 120 63.33 -8.56 -20.54
CA GLN A 120 63.76 -7.36 -19.82
C GLN A 120 62.70 -6.92 -18.81
N GLU A 121 61.42 -6.93 -19.17
CA GLU A 121 60.32 -6.61 -18.26
C GLU A 121 60.21 -7.66 -17.15
N ASP A 122 60.39 -8.95 -17.45
CA ASP A 122 60.45 -10.02 -16.44
C ASP A 122 61.58 -9.81 -15.43
N ILE A 123 62.79 -9.49 -15.91
CA ILE A 123 63.94 -9.22 -15.07
C ILE A 123 63.68 -7.96 -14.22
N ARG A 124 63.10 -6.91 -14.81
CA ARG A 124 62.76 -5.67 -14.10
C ARG A 124 61.74 -5.93 -12.99
N ARG A 125 60.70 -6.73 -13.27
CA ARG A 125 59.70 -7.17 -12.27
C ARG A 125 60.36 -7.96 -11.14
N LYS A 126 61.19 -8.96 -11.47
CA LYS A 126 61.93 -9.75 -10.48
C LYS A 126 62.86 -8.89 -9.62
N LYS A 127 63.61 -7.96 -10.22
CA LYS A 127 64.48 -7.01 -9.52
C LYS A 127 63.69 -6.15 -8.53
N MET A 128 62.54 -5.61 -8.96
CA MET A 128 61.68 -4.81 -8.09
C MET A 128 61.15 -5.63 -6.89
N CYS A 129 60.74 -6.88 -7.12
CA CYS A 129 60.31 -7.77 -6.04
C CYS A 129 61.44 -8.01 -5.02
N VAL A 130 62.67 -8.29 -5.48
CA VAL A 130 63.81 -8.50 -4.59
C VAL A 130 64.10 -7.26 -3.76
N LEU A 131 64.13 -6.07 -4.38
CA LEU A 131 64.35 -4.81 -3.65
C LEU A 131 63.27 -4.56 -2.58
N ARG A 132 62.00 -4.83 -2.90
CA ARG A 132 60.90 -4.74 -1.93
C ARG A 132 61.09 -5.71 -0.76
N LEU A 133 61.49 -6.95 -1.03
CA LEU A 133 61.76 -7.94 0.03
C LEU A 133 62.92 -7.53 0.93
N ILE A 134 63.97 -6.95 0.36
CA ILE A 134 65.10 -6.40 1.13
C ILE A 134 64.59 -5.30 2.07
N HIS A 135 63.76 -4.37 1.57
CA HIS A 135 63.16 -3.33 2.42
C HIS A 135 62.29 -3.93 3.53
N VAL A 136 61.47 -4.95 3.24
CA VAL A 136 60.66 -5.66 4.26
C VAL A 136 61.55 -6.22 5.37
N ILE A 137 62.62 -6.93 5.03
CA ILE A 137 63.55 -7.50 6.03
C ILE A 137 64.24 -6.39 6.83
N GLN A 138 64.74 -5.35 6.17
CA GLN A 138 65.41 -4.22 6.83
C GLN A 138 64.46 -3.48 7.78
N SER A 139 63.20 -3.26 7.38
CA SER A 139 62.19 -2.64 8.25
C SER A 139 61.85 -3.53 9.44
N VAL A 140 61.73 -4.85 9.26
CA VAL A 140 61.53 -5.81 10.37
C VAL A 140 62.70 -5.75 11.35
N GLU A 141 63.94 -5.82 10.87
CA GLU A 141 65.15 -5.75 11.70
C GLU A 141 65.28 -4.41 12.43
N LYS A 142 64.94 -3.31 11.76
CA LYS A 142 64.94 -1.96 12.36
C LYS A 142 63.90 -1.86 13.47
N ILE A 143 62.67 -2.34 13.24
CA ILE A 143 61.61 -2.32 14.25
C ILE A 143 61.97 -3.24 15.43
N GLU A 144 62.44 -4.46 15.17
CA GLU A 144 62.90 -5.38 16.21
C GLU A 144 64.02 -4.74 17.03
N LYS A 145 65.01 -4.10 16.40
CA LYS A 145 66.10 -3.42 17.13
C LYS A 145 65.60 -2.30 18.04
N ILE A 146 64.65 -1.49 17.57
CA ILE A 146 64.05 -0.41 18.38
C ILE A 146 63.28 -1.02 19.57
N LEU A 147 62.51 -2.07 19.33
CA LEU A 147 61.69 -2.75 20.35
C LEU A 147 62.56 -3.45 21.41
N HIS A 148 63.63 -4.15 21.01
CA HIS A 148 64.56 -4.81 21.94
C HIS A 148 65.40 -3.81 22.75
N SER A 149 65.73 -2.66 22.18
CA SER A 149 66.44 -1.61 22.92
C SER A 149 65.63 -1.05 24.11
N GLN A 150 64.31 -1.19 24.10
CA GLN A 150 63.45 -0.85 25.23
C GLN A 150 63.36 -1.96 26.27
N GLY A 151 63.23 -3.23 25.85
CA GLY A 151 63.16 -4.36 26.79
C GLY A 151 64.46 -4.63 27.59
N THR A 152 65.60 -4.13 27.11
CA THR A 152 66.90 -4.32 27.80
C THR A 152 67.19 -3.25 28.87
N ASN A 153 66.43 -2.15 28.88
CA ASN A 153 66.61 -1.04 29.84
C ASN A 153 65.80 -1.21 31.14
N GLU A 154 65.19 -2.38 31.39
CA GLU A 154 64.54 -2.68 32.68
C GLU A 154 65.53 -3.01 33.82
N LEU A 155 66.84 -3.03 33.55
CA LEU A 155 67.88 -3.38 34.53
C LEU A 155 68.69 -2.19 35.07
N SER A 156 68.37 -0.95 34.70
CA SER A 156 68.99 0.25 35.31
C SER A 156 67.93 1.16 35.92
N SER A 157 67.79 1.00 37.23
CA SER A 157 67.03 1.83 38.16
C SER A 157 67.32 3.33 38.04
N LEU A 158 66.26 4.12 38.30
CA LEU A 158 66.24 5.46 38.94
C LEU A 158 66.10 6.75 38.13
N GLU A 159 66.02 6.77 36.80
CA GLU A 159 65.68 8.01 36.08
C GLU A 159 64.69 7.78 34.91
N GLY A 160 63.42 8.13 35.13
CA GLY A 160 62.57 8.81 34.15
C GLY A 160 62.39 8.21 32.74
N ASN A 161 61.88 6.98 32.60
CA ASN A 161 61.16 6.63 31.36
C ASN A 161 59.74 7.20 31.46
N SER A 162 59.59 8.49 31.15
CA SER A 162 58.27 9.12 31.07
C SER A 162 57.44 8.37 30.01
N PRO A 163 56.18 7.97 30.31
CA PRO A 163 55.30 7.29 29.35
C PRO A 163 55.08 8.07 28.04
N LEU A 164 55.33 9.39 28.06
CA LEU A 164 55.42 10.25 26.88
C LEU A 164 56.57 9.87 25.92
N VAL A 165 57.74 9.49 26.44
CA VAL A 165 58.90 9.06 25.64
C VAL A 165 58.61 7.72 24.98
N THR A 166 57.96 6.80 25.71
CA THR A 166 57.49 5.52 25.16
C THR A 166 56.46 5.75 24.04
N GLY A 167 55.52 6.67 24.22
CA GLY A 167 54.55 7.07 23.19
C GLY A 167 55.21 7.65 21.92
N GLN A 168 56.22 8.51 22.05
CA GLN A 168 56.96 9.07 20.91
C GLN A 168 57.78 8.03 20.14
N VAL A 169 58.36 7.04 20.84
CA VAL A 169 59.08 5.95 20.18
C VAL A 169 58.11 5.02 19.46
N LEU A 170 56.94 4.76 20.03
CA LEU A 170 55.90 3.95 19.39
C LEU A 170 55.33 4.61 18.14
N GLU A 171 55.19 5.94 18.11
CA GLU A 171 54.79 6.66 16.90
C GLU A 171 55.81 6.47 15.77
N ARG A 172 57.11 6.55 16.09
CA ARG A 172 58.19 6.23 15.12
C ARG A 172 58.11 4.78 14.64
N ILE A 173 57.89 3.84 15.56
CA ILE A 173 57.71 2.42 15.22
C ILE A 173 56.48 2.24 14.30
N ALA A 174 55.37 2.92 14.57
CA ALA A 174 54.16 2.83 13.76
C ALA A 174 54.36 3.35 12.33
N THR A 175 55.11 4.44 12.14
CA THR A 175 55.43 4.93 10.79
C THR A 175 56.25 3.92 9.97
N GLU A 176 57.26 3.29 10.60
CA GLU A 176 58.06 2.24 9.97
C GLU A 176 57.25 0.96 9.76
N PHE A 177 56.34 0.64 10.69
CA PHE A 177 55.44 -0.50 10.58
C PHE A 177 54.44 -0.33 9.43
N ASN A 178 53.91 0.87 9.22
CA ASN A 178 53.03 1.15 8.08
C ASN A 178 53.78 1.00 6.74
N GLN A 179 55.03 1.49 6.66
CA GLN A 179 55.89 1.27 5.49
C GLN A 179 56.18 -0.22 5.26
N LEU A 180 56.47 -0.97 6.33
CA LEU A 180 56.63 -2.42 6.29
C LEU A 180 55.37 -3.11 5.76
N GLN A 181 54.20 -2.73 6.25
CA GLN A 181 52.91 -3.28 5.84
C GLN A 181 52.62 -3.00 4.36
N PHE A 182 52.90 -1.78 3.88
CA PHE A 182 52.77 -1.40 2.48
C PHE A 182 53.65 -2.28 1.56
N HIS A 183 54.93 -2.46 1.91
CA HIS A 183 55.84 -3.31 1.14
C HIS A 183 55.48 -4.80 1.24
N ALA A 184 55.03 -5.28 2.41
CA ALA A 184 54.59 -6.66 2.60
C ALA A 184 53.34 -6.99 1.76
N VAL A 185 52.36 -6.09 1.69
CA VAL A 185 51.14 -6.27 0.88
C VAL A 185 51.45 -6.33 -0.61
N GLN A 186 52.40 -5.53 -1.09
CA GLN A 186 52.82 -5.53 -2.50
C GLN A 186 53.64 -6.75 -2.91
N SER A 187 54.17 -7.49 -1.94
CA SER A 187 55.01 -8.67 -2.15
C SER A 187 54.27 -10.00 -1.85
N LYS A 188 52.93 -9.97 -1.83
CA LYS A 188 52.07 -11.15 -1.64
C LYS A 188 52.39 -12.25 -2.68
N GLY A 189 52.48 -13.49 -2.22
CA GLY A 189 52.76 -14.67 -3.06
C GLY A 189 54.23 -15.08 -3.17
N MET A 190 55.16 -14.36 -2.52
CA MET A 190 56.58 -14.71 -2.51
C MET A 190 56.91 -15.64 -1.32
N PRO A 191 57.60 -16.79 -1.53
CA PRO A 191 57.91 -17.76 -0.46
C PRO A 191 58.72 -17.19 0.72
N LEU A 192 59.55 -16.17 0.45
CA LEU A 192 60.35 -15.52 1.49
C LEU A 192 59.51 -14.62 2.40
N LEU A 193 58.40 -14.06 1.90
CA LEU A 193 57.45 -13.33 2.75
C LEU A 193 56.75 -14.27 3.74
N ASP A 194 56.48 -15.51 3.35
CA ASP A 194 55.89 -16.51 4.26
C ASP A 194 56.83 -16.84 5.43
N LYS A 195 58.15 -16.80 5.22
CA LYS A 195 59.15 -16.94 6.31
C LYS A 195 59.23 -15.72 7.22
N VAL A 196 58.94 -14.52 6.71
CA VAL A 196 59.01 -13.27 7.48
C VAL A 196 57.66 -12.95 8.15
N ARG A 197 56.54 -13.51 7.68
CA ARG A 197 55.19 -13.30 8.22
C ARG A 197 55.09 -13.57 9.73
N PRO A 198 55.69 -14.62 10.32
CA PRO A 198 55.69 -14.83 11.77
C PRO A 198 56.41 -13.72 12.54
N ARG A 199 57.52 -13.18 12.01
CA ARG A 199 58.23 -12.05 12.61
C ARG A 199 57.39 -10.78 12.60
N ILE A 200 56.73 -10.49 11.46
CA ILE A 200 55.79 -9.36 11.36
C ILE A 200 54.63 -9.52 12.35
N ALA A 201 54.09 -10.73 12.49
CA ALA A 201 53.04 -11.02 13.47
C ALA A 201 53.51 -10.80 14.92
N GLY A 202 54.74 -11.23 15.26
CA GLY A 202 55.34 -10.98 16.58
C GLY A 202 55.54 -9.49 16.88
N ILE A 203 56.04 -8.72 15.91
CA ILE A 203 56.12 -7.24 16.01
C ILE A 203 54.74 -6.65 16.24
N THR A 204 53.75 -7.09 15.45
CA THR A 204 52.36 -6.60 15.55
C THR A 204 51.77 -6.86 16.93
N ALA A 205 51.97 -8.06 17.49
CA ALA A 205 51.48 -8.45 18.81
C ALA A 205 52.15 -7.63 19.92
N THR A 206 53.48 -7.46 19.86
CA THR A 206 54.20 -6.68 20.87
C THR A 206 53.82 -5.20 20.82
N LEU A 207 53.63 -4.66 19.60
CA LEU A 207 53.15 -3.29 19.41
C LEU A 207 51.74 -3.11 19.97
N GLN A 208 50.83 -4.06 19.71
CA GLN A 208 49.48 -4.04 20.28
C GLN A 208 49.50 -4.11 21.81
N GLN A 209 50.28 -5.01 22.40
CA GLN A 209 50.39 -5.14 23.86
C GLN A 209 50.96 -3.86 24.51
N SER A 210 51.96 -3.24 23.88
CA SER A 210 52.55 -1.99 24.35
C SER A 210 51.56 -0.82 24.27
N LEU A 211 50.78 -0.76 23.19
CA LEU A 211 49.74 0.26 23.00
C LEU A 211 48.55 0.07 23.96
N GLU A 212 48.16 -1.17 24.22
CA GLU A 212 47.14 -1.52 25.20
C GLU A 212 47.56 -1.05 26.60
N GLY A 213 48.79 -1.39 27.02
CA GLY A 213 49.35 -0.94 28.30
C GLY A 213 49.36 0.59 28.44
N LEU A 214 49.80 1.31 27.39
CA LEU A 214 49.80 2.78 27.38
C LEU A 214 48.39 3.39 27.38
N LEU A 215 47.43 2.77 26.69
CA LEU A 215 46.06 3.27 26.71
C LEU A 215 45.47 3.13 28.11
N LEU A 216 45.70 1.98 28.76
CA LEU A 216 45.26 1.73 30.13
C LEU A 216 45.90 2.68 31.13
N GLU A 217 47.21 2.88 31.05
CA GLU A 217 47.94 3.84 31.87
C GLU A 217 47.43 5.27 31.63
N GLY A 218 47.20 5.66 30.38
CA GLY A 218 46.65 6.96 30.02
C GLY A 218 45.25 7.19 30.59
N LEU A 219 44.38 6.17 30.57
CA LEU A 219 43.04 6.22 31.16
C LEU A 219 43.08 6.29 32.70
N GLN A 220 43.97 5.53 33.35
CA GLN A 220 44.12 5.53 34.81
C GLN A 220 44.72 6.85 35.34
N THR A 221 45.74 7.36 34.67
CA THR A 221 46.43 8.61 35.05
C THR A 221 45.71 9.87 34.57
N SER A 222 44.63 9.71 33.79
CA SER A 222 43.88 10.82 33.17
C SER A 222 44.76 11.77 32.33
N ASN A 223 45.84 11.24 31.74
CA ASN A 223 46.81 12.04 30.99
C ASN A 223 46.44 12.11 29.50
N VAL A 224 45.99 13.30 29.08
CA VAL A 224 45.55 13.59 27.71
C VAL A 224 46.66 13.35 26.67
N ASP A 225 47.91 13.66 27.00
CA ASP A 225 49.02 13.52 26.05
C ASP A 225 49.34 12.05 25.77
N ILE A 226 49.34 11.19 26.79
CA ILE A 226 49.57 9.74 26.62
C ILE A 226 48.48 9.14 25.74
N ILE A 227 47.20 9.45 26.04
CA ILE A 227 46.05 8.97 25.25
C ILE A 227 46.17 9.47 23.81
N ARG A 228 46.53 10.74 23.58
CA ARG A 228 46.67 11.31 22.24
C ARG A 228 47.74 10.58 21.41
N HIS A 229 48.94 10.37 21.97
CA HIS A 229 50.00 9.65 21.26
C HIS A 229 49.59 8.19 21.01
N CYS A 230 48.96 7.53 21.97
CA CYS A 230 48.47 6.16 21.81
C CYS A 230 47.44 6.06 20.68
N LEU A 231 46.43 6.92 20.66
CA LEU A 231 45.39 6.92 19.61
C LEU A 231 45.93 7.32 18.22
N ARG A 232 46.90 8.24 18.13
CA ARG A 232 47.57 8.51 16.85
C ARG A 232 48.34 7.29 16.36
N THR A 233 48.99 6.57 17.27
CA THR A 233 49.75 5.37 16.92
C THR A 233 48.82 4.26 16.42
N TYR A 234 47.69 4.02 17.11
CA TYR A 234 46.64 3.10 16.64
C TYR A 234 46.05 3.49 15.28
N ALA A 235 45.87 4.78 15.02
CA ALA A 235 45.40 5.27 13.72
C ALA A 235 46.44 5.06 12.61
N THR A 236 47.72 5.27 12.92
CA THR A 236 48.83 5.12 11.97
C THR A 236 49.02 3.66 11.53
N ILE A 237 48.73 2.70 12.40
CA ILE A 237 48.78 1.26 12.11
C ILE A 237 47.44 0.67 11.61
N ASP A 238 46.44 1.52 11.36
CA ASP A 238 45.09 1.11 10.89
C ASP A 238 44.39 0.10 11.83
N LYS A 239 44.57 0.27 13.14
CA LYS A 239 43.95 -0.56 14.20
C LYS A 239 43.07 0.25 15.14
N THR A 240 42.34 1.21 14.61
CA THR A 240 41.43 2.07 15.39
C THR A 240 40.34 1.26 16.12
N ARG A 241 39.83 0.20 15.48
CA ARG A 241 38.83 -0.71 16.05
C ARG A 241 39.32 -1.47 17.27
N ASP A 242 40.60 -1.85 17.30
CA ASP A 242 41.18 -2.57 18.44
C ASP A 242 41.19 -1.66 19.68
N ALA A 243 41.53 -0.39 19.51
CA ALA A 243 41.48 0.60 20.59
C ALA A 243 40.04 0.85 21.07
N GLU A 244 39.08 0.95 20.15
CA GLU A 244 37.66 1.08 20.49
C GLU A 244 37.14 -0.15 21.25
N ALA A 245 37.50 -1.35 20.81
CA ALA A 245 37.12 -2.59 21.50
C ALA A 245 37.75 -2.67 22.90
N LEU A 246 39.01 -2.28 23.04
CA LEU A 246 39.72 -2.26 24.32
C LEU A 246 39.07 -1.29 25.32
N VAL A 247 38.71 -0.08 24.88
CA VAL A 247 37.95 0.87 25.70
C VAL A 247 36.59 0.28 26.10
N GLY A 248 35.90 -0.38 25.17
CA GLY A 248 34.66 -1.10 25.46
C GLY A 248 34.84 -2.14 26.56
N GLN A 249 35.87 -2.97 26.46
CA GLN A 249 36.12 -4.07 27.40
C GLN A 249 36.60 -3.63 28.77
N VAL A 250 37.46 -2.61 28.86
CA VAL A 250 38.13 -2.26 30.12
C VAL A 250 37.48 -1.09 30.85
N LEU A 251 36.89 -0.14 30.11
CA LEU A 251 36.24 1.02 30.73
C LEU A 251 34.72 0.88 30.77
N VAL A 252 34.10 0.48 29.65
CA VAL A 252 32.63 0.46 29.55
C VAL A 252 32.05 -0.76 30.25
N LYS A 253 32.51 -1.96 29.88
CA LYS A 253 31.94 -3.23 30.36
C LYS A 253 31.84 -3.32 31.89
N PRO A 254 32.87 -2.98 32.70
CA PRO A 254 32.77 -3.07 34.16
C PRO A 254 31.68 -2.16 34.74
N TYR A 255 31.53 -0.95 34.19
CA TYR A 255 30.48 0.00 34.60
C TYR A 255 29.09 -0.50 34.19
N ILE A 256 28.95 -1.04 32.97
CA ILE A 256 27.70 -1.68 32.53
C ILE A 256 27.36 -2.85 33.44
N ASP A 257 28.36 -3.63 33.84
CA ASP A 257 28.16 -4.79 34.68
C ASP A 257 27.68 -4.43 36.09
N GLU A 258 28.13 -3.30 36.63
CA GLU A 258 27.70 -2.74 37.91
C GLU A 258 26.31 -2.09 37.84
N VAL A 259 25.98 -1.40 36.74
CA VAL A 259 24.73 -0.62 36.62
C VAL A 259 23.55 -1.49 36.18
N ILE A 260 23.76 -2.46 35.29
CA ILE A 260 22.68 -3.31 34.79
C ILE A 260 22.51 -4.50 35.73
N VAL A 261 21.57 -4.36 36.67
CA VAL A 261 21.19 -5.39 37.65
C VAL A 261 19.69 -5.68 37.55
N GLU A 262 19.32 -6.91 37.19
CA GLU A 262 17.93 -7.30 36.96
C GLU A 262 17.05 -7.13 38.22
N GLU A 263 17.56 -7.52 39.39
CA GLU A 263 16.85 -7.41 40.66
C GLU A 263 16.50 -5.97 41.02
N TYR A 264 17.39 -5.02 40.74
CA TYR A 264 17.16 -3.60 41.00
C TYR A 264 16.07 -3.03 40.08
N VAL A 265 16.07 -3.44 38.80
CA VAL A 265 15.09 -3.01 37.79
C VAL A 265 13.70 -3.58 38.09
N GLN A 266 13.61 -4.81 38.60
CA GLN A 266 12.33 -5.45 38.94
C GLN A 266 11.76 -4.98 40.30
N ALA A 267 12.61 -4.66 41.27
CA ALA A 267 12.16 -4.27 42.62
C ALA A 267 11.60 -2.84 42.72
N HIS A 268 11.93 -1.95 41.76
CA HIS A 268 11.51 -0.55 41.78
C HIS A 268 10.61 -0.20 40.60
N PRO A 269 9.47 0.49 40.82
CA PRO A 269 8.54 0.84 39.74
C PRO A 269 9.17 1.71 38.63
N ASN A 270 10.18 2.53 38.96
CA ASN A 270 10.95 3.32 37.98
C ASN A 270 12.40 2.83 37.82
N GLY A 271 12.67 1.56 38.15
CA GLY A 271 14.02 0.99 38.15
C GLY A 271 14.71 1.07 36.79
N LEU A 272 13.96 0.83 35.70
CA LEU A 272 14.46 0.91 34.33
C LEU A 272 14.89 2.32 33.93
N GLN A 273 14.05 3.33 34.21
CA GLN A 273 14.35 4.74 33.89
C GLN A 273 15.57 5.23 34.69
N ALA A 274 15.67 4.85 35.97
CA ALA A 274 16.81 5.19 36.82
C ALA A 274 18.11 4.54 36.32
N MET A 275 18.05 3.26 35.92
CA MET A 275 19.18 2.56 35.30
C MET A 275 19.62 3.25 34.01
N TYR A 276 18.68 3.58 33.10
CA TYR A 276 19.01 4.29 31.87
C TYR A 276 19.61 5.67 32.11
N ASN A 277 19.15 6.42 33.11
CA ASN A 277 19.76 7.69 33.48
C ASN A 277 21.22 7.50 33.95
N LYS A 278 21.50 6.49 34.78
CA LYS A 278 22.88 6.15 35.19
C LYS A 278 23.77 5.74 34.00
N LEU A 279 23.21 5.03 33.01
CA LEU A 279 23.92 4.71 31.78
C LEU A 279 24.21 5.95 30.93
N LEU A 280 23.27 6.90 30.87
CA LEU A 280 23.47 8.18 30.18
C LEU A 280 24.50 9.08 30.87
N GLU A 281 24.69 8.94 32.19
CA GLU A 281 25.73 9.65 32.95
C GLU A 281 27.15 9.14 32.62
N PHE A 282 27.29 7.94 32.05
CA PHE A 282 28.60 7.38 31.73
C PHE A 282 29.39 8.24 30.74
N VAL A 283 28.75 8.67 29.64
CA VAL A 283 29.43 9.40 28.55
C VAL A 283 29.94 10.78 29.02
N PRO A 284 29.17 11.60 29.75
CA PRO A 284 29.68 12.87 30.30
C PRO A 284 30.82 12.71 31.31
N HIS A 285 30.79 11.67 32.16
CA HIS A 285 31.74 11.55 33.28
C HIS A 285 33.00 10.75 32.92
N HIS A 286 32.86 9.63 32.23
CA HIS A 286 33.95 8.68 31.98
C HIS A 286 34.55 8.80 30.56
N CYS A 287 33.80 9.29 29.57
CA CYS A 287 34.31 9.48 28.21
C CYS A 287 34.85 10.89 27.92
N ARG A 288 34.93 11.78 28.93
CA ARG A 288 35.35 13.18 28.74
C ARG A 288 36.74 13.29 28.10
N LEU A 289 37.72 12.55 28.61
CA LEU A 289 39.10 12.55 28.10
C LEU A 289 39.17 12.07 26.65
N LEU A 290 38.48 10.98 26.32
CA LEU A 290 38.42 10.45 24.95
C LEU A 290 37.73 11.43 24.00
N ARG A 291 36.67 12.11 24.46
CA ARG A 291 35.98 13.17 23.70
C ARG A 291 36.84 14.40 23.50
N GLU A 292 37.71 14.74 24.44
CA GLU A 292 38.66 15.85 24.30
C GLU A 292 39.75 15.54 23.27
N VAL A 293 40.22 14.30 23.22
CA VAL A 293 41.26 13.87 22.27
C VAL A 293 40.73 13.65 20.85
N THR A 294 39.48 13.18 20.71
CA THR A 294 38.89 12.79 19.41
C THR A 294 37.80 13.72 18.89
N GLY A 295 37.21 14.54 19.76
CA GLY A 295 36.12 15.46 19.43
C GLY A 295 36.61 16.87 19.18
N GLY A 296 36.42 17.39 17.96
CA GLY A 296 36.73 18.78 17.60
C GLY A 296 35.77 19.83 18.19
N ALA A 297 35.14 19.57 19.34
CA ALA A 297 34.05 20.37 19.89
C ALA A 297 34.48 21.35 21.01
N ILE A 298 35.76 21.39 21.37
CA ILE A 298 36.28 22.41 22.30
C ILE A 298 37.08 23.41 21.46
N SER A 299 36.59 24.65 21.45
CA SER A 299 37.11 25.81 20.73
C SER A 299 38.52 26.22 21.19
N SER A 300 39.52 25.40 20.88
CA SER A 300 40.92 25.82 20.93
C SER A 300 41.54 25.47 19.58
N GLU A 301 41.82 26.50 18.78
CA GLU A 301 42.37 26.46 17.42
C GLU A 301 43.77 25.80 17.30
N LYS A 302 44.21 25.05 18.33
CA LYS A 302 45.48 24.32 18.40
C LYS A 302 45.39 22.95 19.08
N ALA A 303 44.19 22.38 19.30
CA ALA A 303 44.11 20.99 19.75
C ALA A 303 44.40 20.05 18.57
N ASP A 304 45.52 19.32 18.66
CA ASP A 304 45.90 18.25 17.75
C ASP A 304 44.91 17.07 17.92
N ILE A 305 43.79 17.14 17.21
CA ILE A 305 42.70 16.17 17.25
C ILE A 305 43.15 14.90 16.52
N VAL A 306 42.85 13.74 17.09
CA VAL A 306 43.07 12.45 16.42
C VAL A 306 41.80 12.02 15.69
N PRO A 307 41.71 12.19 14.36
CA PRO A 307 40.53 11.79 13.60
C PRO A 307 40.44 10.26 13.47
N GLY A 308 39.24 9.75 13.20
CA GLY A 308 39.02 8.34 12.85
C GLY A 308 38.37 7.46 13.92
N TYR A 309 38.09 8.01 15.11
CA TYR A 309 37.46 7.29 16.22
C TYR A 309 36.01 7.74 16.46
N ASP A 310 35.16 6.80 16.83
CA ASP A 310 33.82 7.03 17.36
C ASP A 310 33.55 6.08 18.53
N PHE A 311 34.22 6.35 19.66
CA PHE A 311 34.09 5.55 20.88
C PHE A 311 32.64 5.44 21.38
N LEU A 312 31.78 6.44 21.15
CA LEU A 312 30.37 6.37 21.55
C LEU A 312 29.64 5.28 20.76
N VAL A 313 29.86 5.22 19.45
CA VAL A 313 29.16 4.28 18.55
C VAL A 313 29.77 2.89 18.59
N ASN A 314 31.10 2.78 18.65
CA ASN A 314 31.82 1.52 18.49
C ASN A 314 32.23 0.87 19.81
N SER A 315 32.32 1.63 20.91
CA SER A 315 32.69 1.10 22.24
C SER A 315 31.51 1.14 23.22
N VAL A 316 30.89 2.31 23.39
CA VAL A 316 29.89 2.51 24.46
C VAL A 316 28.56 1.84 24.11
N TRP A 317 28.01 2.16 22.94
CA TRP A 317 26.71 1.64 22.52
C TRP A 317 26.64 0.10 22.42
N PRO A 318 27.62 -0.61 21.81
CA PRO A 318 27.55 -2.06 21.68
C PRO A 318 27.61 -2.77 23.04
N GLU A 319 28.40 -2.24 23.98
CA GLU A 319 28.51 -2.75 25.34
C GLU A 319 27.23 -2.54 26.15
N ILE A 320 26.60 -1.37 26.04
CA ILE A 320 25.29 -1.13 26.65
C ILE A 320 24.26 -2.11 26.10
N VAL A 321 24.15 -2.23 24.77
CA VAL A 321 23.17 -3.13 24.13
C VAL A 321 23.42 -4.57 24.56
N ARG A 322 24.67 -5.04 24.56
CA ARG A 322 25.02 -6.40 25.01
C ARG A 322 24.61 -6.61 26.46
N GLY A 323 24.93 -5.67 27.36
CA GLY A 323 24.56 -5.77 28.77
C GLY A 323 23.05 -5.81 28.97
N VAL A 324 22.28 -4.99 28.25
CA VAL A 324 20.81 -5.02 28.30
C VAL A 324 20.25 -6.33 27.72
N GLU A 325 20.78 -6.83 26.60
CA GLU A 325 20.31 -8.06 25.97
C GLU A 325 20.62 -9.32 26.81
N GLU A 326 21.80 -9.38 27.44
CA GLU A 326 22.24 -10.55 28.23
C GLU A 326 21.64 -10.56 29.64
N LYS A 327 21.54 -9.40 30.29
CA LYS A 327 21.11 -9.29 31.70
C LYS A 327 19.64 -8.95 31.89
N LEU A 328 18.95 -8.46 30.86
CA LEU A 328 17.53 -8.10 30.93
C LEU A 328 16.71 -8.74 29.79
N PRO A 329 16.74 -10.08 29.59
CA PRO A 329 15.93 -10.73 28.57
C PRO A 329 14.42 -10.53 28.81
N SER A 330 14.00 -10.41 30.07
CA SER A 330 12.63 -10.14 30.51
C SER A 330 12.10 -8.76 30.06
N LEU A 331 12.97 -7.85 29.62
CA LEU A 331 12.60 -6.55 29.08
C LEU A 331 11.81 -6.67 27.77
N PHE A 332 12.19 -7.63 26.92
CA PHE A 332 11.66 -7.78 25.56
C PHE A 332 10.43 -8.67 25.46
N ASN A 333 9.92 -9.18 26.58
CA ASN A 333 8.80 -10.13 26.58
C ASN A 333 7.46 -9.41 26.30
N PRO A 334 6.75 -9.74 25.20
CA PRO A 334 5.48 -9.10 24.87
C PRO A 334 4.28 -9.65 25.66
N GLY A 335 4.46 -10.63 26.55
CA GLY A 335 3.37 -11.34 27.23
C GLY A 335 2.41 -10.45 28.02
N ASN A 336 2.90 -9.37 28.64
CA ASN A 336 2.06 -8.30 29.18
C ASN A 336 2.23 -7.05 28.31
N PRO A 337 1.20 -6.65 27.54
CA PRO A 337 1.34 -5.58 26.57
C PRO A 337 1.44 -4.19 27.21
N ASP A 338 0.83 -3.95 28.39
CA ASP A 338 0.94 -2.64 29.08
C ASP A 338 2.38 -2.42 29.56
N VAL A 339 2.95 -3.43 30.24
CA VAL A 339 4.33 -3.40 30.72
C VAL A 339 5.33 -3.36 29.56
N PHE A 340 5.05 -4.07 28.46
CA PHE A 340 5.88 -4.02 27.26
C PHE A 340 5.89 -2.63 26.62
N HIS A 341 4.74 -1.95 26.53
CA HIS A 341 4.65 -0.59 26.00
C HIS A 341 5.44 0.40 26.85
N GLU A 342 5.28 0.34 28.17
CA GLU A 342 6.00 1.21 29.11
C GLU A 342 7.52 1.01 28.99
N LYS A 343 7.98 -0.25 29.03
CA LYS A 343 9.40 -0.62 28.87
C LYS A 343 9.95 -0.17 27.52
N TYR A 344 9.21 -0.39 26.44
CA TYR A 344 9.61 0.03 25.09
C TYR A 344 9.74 1.55 25.01
N THR A 345 8.74 2.29 25.47
CA THR A 345 8.72 3.77 25.42
C THR A 345 9.87 4.37 26.22
N THR A 346 10.12 3.84 27.42
CA THR A 346 11.26 4.20 28.28
C THR A 346 12.59 3.93 27.58
N SER A 347 12.73 2.76 26.95
CA SER A 347 13.93 2.37 26.21
C SER A 347 14.19 3.25 24.98
N MET A 348 13.14 3.62 24.24
CA MET A 348 13.26 4.52 23.08
C MET A 348 13.56 5.96 23.49
N ASP A 349 13.10 6.42 24.66
CA ASP A 349 13.52 7.71 25.22
C ASP A 349 15.01 7.70 25.60
N PHE A 350 15.51 6.60 26.18
CA PHE A 350 16.93 6.38 26.40
C PHE A 350 17.73 6.46 25.09
N VAL A 351 17.32 5.74 24.04
CA VAL A 351 17.98 5.80 22.72
C VAL A 351 18.03 7.23 22.20
N ARG A 352 16.91 7.96 22.27
CA ARG A 352 16.84 9.37 21.82
C ARG A 352 17.78 10.28 22.63
N LYS A 353 17.89 10.08 23.94
CA LYS A 353 18.82 10.83 24.80
C LYS A 353 20.28 10.48 24.48
N PHE A 354 20.57 9.22 24.21
CA PHE A 354 21.91 8.77 23.81
C PHE A 354 22.30 9.36 22.44
N GLU A 355 21.40 9.37 21.46
CA GLU A 355 21.63 10.02 20.16
C GLU A 355 21.98 11.52 20.29
N ARG A 356 21.40 12.21 21.28
CA ARG A 356 21.72 13.63 21.56
C ARG A 356 23.12 13.82 22.15
N GLN A 357 23.74 12.78 22.71
CA GLN A 357 25.11 12.82 23.22
C GLN A 357 26.15 12.61 22.09
N CYS A 358 25.74 12.15 20.91
CA CYS A 358 26.62 12.04 19.76
C CYS A 358 27.11 13.43 19.31
N GLY A 359 28.42 13.58 19.10
CA GLY A 359 29.05 14.87 18.79
C GLY A 359 28.74 15.44 17.39
N SER A 360 28.10 14.67 16.49
CA SER A 360 27.77 15.12 15.14
C SER A 360 26.63 14.32 14.50
N GLN A 361 25.95 14.89 13.50
CA GLN A 361 24.94 14.18 12.71
C GLN A 361 25.50 12.98 11.95
N ALA A 362 26.78 13.02 11.55
CA ALA A 362 27.46 11.90 10.93
C ALA A 362 27.62 10.72 11.91
N SER A 363 27.92 10.99 13.18
CA SER A 363 27.99 9.97 14.25
C SER A 363 26.61 9.37 14.53
N VAL A 364 25.53 10.18 14.58
CA VAL A 364 24.16 9.66 14.71
C VAL A 364 23.78 8.73 13.54
N LYS A 365 24.13 9.10 12.30
CA LYS A 365 23.90 8.22 11.14
C LYS A 365 24.66 6.90 11.26
N ARG A 366 25.92 6.95 11.72
CA ARG A 366 26.72 5.74 11.98
C ARG A 366 26.11 4.87 13.08
N LEU A 367 25.66 5.47 14.18
CA LEU A 367 24.97 4.79 15.27
C LEU A 367 23.75 4.02 14.76
N ARG A 368 22.89 4.68 13.99
CA ARG A 368 21.67 4.07 13.42
C ARG A 368 21.96 2.95 12.42
N SER A 369 23.12 2.99 11.76
CA SER A 369 23.59 1.91 10.86
C SER A 369 24.37 0.80 11.58
N HIS A 370 24.65 0.95 12.87
CA HIS A 370 25.48 0.01 13.60
C HIS A 370 24.74 -1.31 13.84
N PRO A 371 25.38 -2.49 13.70
CA PRO A 371 24.72 -3.79 13.88
C PRO A 371 24.03 -3.96 15.24
N SER A 372 24.63 -3.48 16.33
CA SER A 372 24.00 -3.55 17.66
C SER A 372 22.77 -2.66 17.80
N TYR A 373 22.69 -1.53 17.07
CA TYR A 373 21.48 -0.69 17.02
C TYR A 373 20.33 -1.43 16.34
N HIS A 374 20.63 -2.14 15.26
CA HIS A 374 19.64 -3.00 14.59
C HIS A 374 19.24 -4.20 15.46
N SER A 375 20.20 -4.86 16.11
CA SER A 375 19.92 -5.97 17.05
C SER A 375 18.95 -5.54 18.14
N PHE A 376 19.26 -4.43 18.82
CA PHE A 376 18.44 -3.89 19.90
C PHE A 376 17.00 -3.62 19.44
N ASN A 377 16.82 -2.98 18.28
CA ASN A 377 15.48 -2.71 17.74
C ASN A 377 14.74 -3.98 17.30
N ASN A 378 15.44 -4.96 16.72
CA ASN A 378 14.85 -6.21 16.25
C ASN A 378 14.42 -7.14 17.40
N LYS A 379 15.05 -7.02 18.58
CA LYS A 379 14.65 -7.76 19.79
C LYS A 379 13.25 -7.36 20.27
N TRP A 380 12.82 -6.12 20.02
CA TRP A 380 11.46 -5.68 20.31
C TRP A 380 10.49 -6.27 19.29
N ASN A 381 9.77 -7.32 19.68
CA ASN A 381 8.79 -7.98 18.81
C ASN A 381 7.47 -7.19 18.72
N LEU A 382 7.53 -6.04 18.04
CA LEU A 382 6.38 -5.18 17.78
C LEU A 382 5.23 -5.88 17.03
N PRO A 383 5.49 -6.83 16.10
CA PRO A 383 4.43 -7.62 15.48
C PRO A 383 3.60 -8.43 16.49
N VAL A 384 4.25 -9.13 17.43
CA VAL A 384 3.55 -9.92 18.46
C VAL A 384 2.82 -9.01 19.44
N TYR A 385 3.43 -7.89 19.86
CA TYR A 385 2.74 -6.88 20.67
C TYR A 385 1.46 -6.39 19.98
N PHE A 386 1.55 -6.03 18.69
CA PHE A 386 0.39 -5.61 17.92
C PHE A 386 -0.65 -6.73 17.82
N GLN A 387 -0.25 -7.99 17.65
CA GLN A 387 -1.17 -9.12 17.56
C GLN A 387 -1.96 -9.32 18.86
N ILE A 388 -1.32 -9.17 20.03
CA ILE A 388 -1.98 -9.25 21.33
C ILE A 388 -2.99 -8.12 21.48
N ARG A 389 -2.58 -6.86 21.21
CA ARG A 389 -3.47 -5.69 21.25
C ARG A 389 -4.61 -5.76 20.25
N PHE A 390 -4.34 -6.26 19.04
CA PHE A 390 -5.35 -6.49 18.03
C PHE A 390 -6.39 -7.48 18.53
N ARG A 391 -5.98 -8.63 19.11
CA ARG A 391 -6.90 -9.63 19.65
C ARG A 391 -7.70 -9.09 20.83
N GLU A 392 -7.08 -8.28 21.69
CA GLU A 392 -7.75 -7.61 22.80
C GLU A 392 -8.88 -6.69 22.31
N ILE A 393 -8.59 -5.84 21.31
CA ILE A 393 -9.56 -4.88 20.77
C ILE A 393 -10.59 -5.57 19.89
N ALA A 394 -10.16 -6.27 18.85
CA ALA A 394 -11.05 -6.92 17.90
C ALA A 394 -11.88 -8.03 18.58
N GLY A 395 -11.31 -8.75 19.55
CA GLY A 395 -12.03 -9.76 20.32
C GLY A 395 -13.11 -9.16 21.21
N ALA A 396 -12.81 -8.08 21.95
CA ALA A 396 -13.80 -7.38 22.75
C ALA A 396 -14.89 -6.73 21.87
N PHE A 397 -14.49 -6.17 20.73
CA PHE A 397 -15.40 -5.59 19.76
C PHE A 397 -16.34 -6.63 19.13
N GLU A 398 -15.83 -7.74 18.58
CA GLU A 398 -16.69 -8.79 17.99
C GLU A 398 -17.59 -9.45 19.04
N ALA A 399 -17.13 -9.63 20.28
CA ALA A 399 -17.98 -10.13 21.36
C ALA A 399 -19.17 -9.22 21.66
N SER A 400 -19.01 -7.90 21.45
CA SER A 400 -20.08 -6.91 21.63
C SER A 400 -21.06 -6.83 20.46
N LEU A 401 -20.71 -7.38 19.29
CA LEU A 401 -21.60 -7.49 18.13
C LEU A 401 -22.55 -8.69 18.29
N SER A 402 -23.23 -8.75 19.44
CA SER A 402 -24.16 -9.81 19.78
C SER A 402 -25.50 -9.65 19.04
N ASP A 403 -26.15 -10.79 18.76
CA ASP A 403 -27.45 -10.80 18.08
C ASP A 403 -28.59 -10.17 18.88
N SER A 404 -28.42 -10.07 20.20
CA SER A 404 -29.42 -9.56 21.14
C SER A 404 -29.38 -8.05 21.36
N LEU A 405 -28.39 -7.33 20.79
CA LEU A 405 -28.21 -5.86 20.91
C LEU A 405 -28.39 -5.36 22.35
N GLU A 406 -27.34 -5.50 23.16
CA GLU A 406 -27.32 -5.07 24.56
C GLU A 406 -27.27 -3.55 24.71
N GLU A 407 -27.88 -3.03 25.78
CA GLU A 407 -27.83 -1.61 26.14
C GLU A 407 -26.41 -1.21 26.62
N ALA A 408 -26.05 0.04 26.37
CA ALA A 408 -24.76 0.57 26.77
C ALA A 408 -24.65 0.75 28.30
N PRO A 409 -23.42 0.79 28.85
CA PRO A 409 -23.21 1.04 30.28
C PRO A 409 -23.76 2.39 30.75
N GLU A 410 -24.16 2.48 32.03
CA GLU A 410 -24.61 3.73 32.65
C GLU A 410 -23.54 4.85 32.51
N GLY A 411 -23.93 5.99 31.91
CA GLY A 411 -23.03 7.11 31.63
C GLY A 411 -22.41 7.12 30.23
N SER A 412 -22.69 6.11 29.39
CA SER A 412 -22.33 6.12 27.97
C SER A 412 -23.08 7.21 27.20
N SER A 413 -22.42 7.80 26.21
CA SER A 413 -23.07 8.70 25.26
C SER A 413 -23.92 7.97 24.22
N TYR A 414 -23.80 6.65 24.13
CA TYR A 414 -24.47 5.77 23.17
C TYR A 414 -25.53 4.93 23.88
N CYS A 415 -26.55 4.48 23.14
CA CYS A 415 -27.64 3.64 23.62
C CYS A 415 -27.26 2.16 23.61
N LEU A 416 -26.47 1.72 22.65
CA LEU A 416 -26.08 0.32 22.43
C LEU A 416 -24.63 0.05 22.82
N LEU A 417 -24.41 -1.13 23.42
CA LEU A 417 -23.07 -1.61 23.76
C LEU A 417 -22.18 -1.73 22.53
N ALA A 418 -22.72 -2.20 21.40
CA ALA A 418 -21.98 -2.35 20.15
C ALA A 418 -21.36 -1.02 19.69
N THR A 419 -22.13 0.07 19.67
CA THR A 419 -21.64 1.40 19.26
C THR A 419 -20.69 1.99 20.29
N HIS A 420 -20.99 1.82 21.58
CA HIS A 420 -20.07 2.20 22.66
C HIS A 420 -18.70 1.53 22.50
N MET A 421 -18.68 0.24 22.15
CA MET A 421 -17.46 -0.53 21.95
C MET A 421 -16.69 -0.13 20.69
N VAL A 422 -17.37 0.28 19.60
CA VAL A 422 -16.72 0.91 18.43
C VAL A 422 -15.94 2.14 18.87
N TRP A 423 -16.61 3.08 19.53
CA TRP A 423 -16.00 4.34 19.93
C TRP A 423 -14.84 4.12 20.91
N THR A 424 -15.06 3.30 21.93
CA THR A 424 -14.03 2.97 22.94
C THR A 424 -12.82 2.28 22.32
N SER A 425 -13.04 1.38 21.35
CA SER A 425 -11.96 0.72 20.62
C SER A 425 -11.16 1.70 19.77
N LEU A 426 -11.81 2.65 19.11
CA LEU A 426 -11.16 3.72 18.34
C LEU A 426 -10.34 4.65 19.24
N LEU A 427 -10.89 5.07 20.38
CA LEU A 427 -10.13 5.86 21.37
C LEU A 427 -8.91 5.09 21.90
N LYS A 428 -9.08 3.79 22.21
CA LYS A 428 -8.01 2.93 22.71
C LYS A 428 -6.87 2.77 21.69
N CYS A 429 -7.21 2.64 20.39
CA CYS A 429 -6.26 2.62 19.26
C CYS A 429 -5.23 3.75 19.28
N TRP A 430 -5.66 4.93 19.71
CA TRP A 430 -4.84 6.15 19.66
C TRP A 430 -4.46 6.70 21.04
N SER A 431 -4.79 5.98 22.11
CA SER A 431 -4.36 6.33 23.47
C SER A 431 -2.83 6.33 23.62
N ASP A 432 -2.31 7.16 24.52
CA ASP A 432 -0.85 7.23 24.78
C ASP A 432 -0.27 5.93 25.35
N GLN A 433 -1.11 5.12 26.00
CA GLN A 433 -0.73 3.84 26.62
C GLN A 433 -0.60 2.69 25.60
N MET A 434 -1.10 2.87 24.38
CA MET A 434 -1.07 1.82 23.36
C MET A 434 -0.36 2.26 22.09
N PHE A 435 -0.45 3.54 21.76
CA PHE A 435 0.12 4.09 20.54
C PHE A 435 1.65 3.94 20.54
N LEU A 436 2.15 3.28 19.49
CA LEU A 436 3.57 3.22 19.18
C LEU A 436 3.79 3.79 17.77
N PRO A 437 4.70 4.77 17.59
CA PRO A 437 4.95 5.40 16.30
C PRO A 437 5.18 4.43 15.13
N LEU A 438 5.96 3.35 15.37
CA LEU A 438 6.27 2.35 14.34
C LEU A 438 5.05 1.49 13.93
N LEU A 439 4.00 1.45 14.76
CA LEU A 439 2.77 0.70 14.52
C LEU A 439 1.61 1.57 14.03
N ALA A 440 1.83 2.87 13.81
CA ALA A 440 0.78 3.80 13.38
C ALA A 440 0.02 3.32 12.13
N HIS A 441 0.72 2.76 11.14
CA HIS A 441 0.10 2.20 9.94
C HIS A 441 -0.86 1.04 10.23
N ARG A 442 -0.55 0.19 11.23
CA ARG A 442 -1.40 -0.95 11.61
C ARG A 442 -2.58 -0.51 12.47
N LEU A 443 -2.36 0.45 13.38
CA LEU A 443 -3.41 1.04 14.22
C LEU A 443 -4.42 1.82 13.36
N TRP A 444 -3.94 2.52 12.35
CA TRP A 444 -4.80 3.18 11.35
C TRP A 444 -5.64 2.17 10.58
N LYS A 445 -5.02 1.11 10.07
CA LYS A 445 -5.75 0.02 9.40
C LYS A 445 -6.82 -0.58 10.32
N LEU A 446 -6.50 -0.86 11.59
CA LEU A 446 -7.45 -1.38 12.56
C LEU A 446 -8.62 -0.41 12.78
N SER A 447 -8.37 0.89 12.85
CA SER A 447 -9.40 1.92 13.03
C SER A 447 -10.43 1.87 11.89
N LEU A 448 -9.96 1.80 10.64
CA LEU A 448 -10.83 1.67 9.47
C LEU A 448 -11.56 0.32 9.43
N GLN A 449 -10.90 -0.77 9.84
CA GLN A 449 -11.51 -2.09 9.91
C GLN A 449 -12.66 -2.16 10.93
N ILE A 450 -12.52 -1.50 12.08
CA ILE A 450 -13.60 -1.41 13.09
C ILE A 450 -14.81 -0.69 12.49
N LEU A 451 -14.61 0.46 11.83
CA LEU A 451 -15.69 1.23 11.20
C LEU A 451 -16.37 0.44 10.07
N ALA A 452 -15.60 -0.20 9.19
CA ALA A 452 -16.12 -1.02 8.10
C ALA A 452 -16.91 -2.23 8.62
N ARG A 453 -16.39 -2.93 9.63
CA ARG A 453 -17.08 -4.08 10.24
C ARG A 453 -18.38 -3.66 10.93
N TYR A 454 -18.40 -2.52 11.60
CA TYR A 454 -19.61 -1.96 12.19
C TYR A 454 -20.66 -1.57 11.14
N SER A 455 -20.24 -0.96 10.02
CA SER A 455 -21.15 -0.65 8.88
C SER A 455 -21.77 -1.92 8.28
N MET A 456 -20.98 -2.99 8.13
CA MET A 456 -21.48 -4.30 7.70
C MET A 456 -22.48 -4.89 8.71
N PHE A 457 -22.17 -4.84 10.00
CA PHE A 457 -23.07 -5.29 11.06
C PHE A 457 -24.41 -4.53 11.05
N ILE A 458 -24.40 -3.20 10.93
CA ILE A 458 -25.63 -2.42 10.80
C ILE A 458 -26.43 -2.83 9.56
N SER A 459 -25.75 -3.05 8.43
CA SER A 459 -26.41 -3.48 7.20
C SER A 459 -27.10 -4.85 7.38
N GLU A 460 -26.44 -5.80 8.05
CA GLU A 460 -27.01 -7.12 8.37
C GLU A 460 -28.19 -7.01 9.33
N VAL A 461 -28.06 -6.19 10.37
CA VAL A 461 -29.10 -5.95 11.39
C VAL A 461 -30.32 -5.25 10.79
N SER A 462 -30.12 -4.28 9.88
CA SER A 462 -31.22 -3.54 9.23
C SER A 462 -32.14 -4.40 8.35
N VAL A 463 -31.71 -5.62 8.00
CA VAL A 463 -32.48 -6.56 7.17
C VAL A 463 -33.27 -7.58 8.02
N ARG A 464 -32.98 -7.71 9.32
CA ARG A 464 -33.62 -8.69 10.20
C ARG A 464 -35.13 -8.41 10.36
N PRO A 465 -35.96 -9.45 10.57
CA PRO A 465 -37.39 -9.30 10.76
C PRO A 465 -37.70 -8.60 12.10
N ILE A 466 -38.74 -7.76 12.13
CA ILE A 466 -39.16 -7.05 13.34
C ILE A 466 -40.07 -7.96 14.17
N SER A 467 -39.80 -8.09 15.47
CA SER A 467 -40.67 -8.83 16.38
C SER A 467 -41.93 -8.03 16.68
N SER A 468 -43.10 -8.50 16.24
CA SER A 468 -44.39 -7.97 16.67
C SER A 468 -44.61 -8.30 18.16
N GLU A 469 -44.54 -7.29 19.02
CA GLU A 469 -44.84 -7.43 20.46
C GLU A 469 -46.31 -7.84 20.75
N ASN A 470 -47.20 -7.83 19.75
CA ASN A 470 -48.64 -8.05 19.94
C ASN A 470 -49.07 -9.54 19.95
N ALA A 471 -48.15 -10.50 19.91
CA ALA A 471 -48.47 -11.94 19.84
C ALA A 471 -47.94 -12.76 21.04
N LYS A 472 -47.87 -12.19 22.25
CA LYS A 472 -47.52 -12.94 23.48
C LYS A 472 -48.57 -12.86 24.58
N GLU A 473 -49.73 -13.46 24.32
CA GLU A 473 -50.52 -14.13 25.36
C GLU A 473 -51.04 -15.46 24.85
N SER A 474 -50.17 -16.47 24.75
CA SER A 474 -50.45 -17.88 25.03
C SER A 474 -49.38 -18.81 24.44
N LYS A 475 -48.38 -19.14 25.26
CA LYS A 475 -47.88 -20.52 25.48
C LYS A 475 -46.64 -20.46 26.38
N LYS A 476 -46.82 -20.90 27.62
CA LYS A 476 -45.71 -21.33 28.49
C LYS A 476 -45.01 -22.51 27.81
N SER A 477 -43.69 -22.44 27.67
CA SER A 477 -42.84 -23.62 27.52
C SER A 477 -41.72 -23.58 28.57
N VAL A 478 -41.53 -24.75 29.18
CA VAL A 478 -40.70 -25.09 30.34
C VAL A 478 -39.20 -25.08 29.97
N PRO A 479 -38.27 -24.75 30.89
CA PRO A 479 -36.84 -24.74 30.59
C PRO A 479 -36.26 -26.16 30.63
N ALA A 480 -35.51 -26.55 29.60
CA ALA A 480 -34.75 -27.79 29.58
C ALA A 480 -33.27 -27.51 29.24
N GLY A 481 -32.41 -27.79 30.22
CA GLY A 481 -31.14 -28.48 30.01
C GLY A 481 -30.00 -27.69 29.36
N ARG A 482 -29.23 -27.00 30.19
CA ARG A 482 -27.86 -26.55 29.93
C ARG A 482 -26.95 -27.77 29.67
N LYS A 483 -26.34 -27.86 28.49
CA LYS A 483 -25.13 -28.67 28.27
C LYS A 483 -24.06 -27.80 27.63
N GLU A 484 -23.00 -27.58 28.40
CA GLU A 484 -21.73 -27.00 28.00
C GLU A 484 -21.04 -27.90 26.97
N SER A 485 -20.44 -27.30 25.95
CA SER A 485 -19.47 -27.97 25.09
C SER A 485 -18.48 -26.94 24.55
N SER A 486 -17.34 -26.91 25.22
CA SER A 486 -16.06 -26.33 24.83
C SER A 486 -15.56 -26.86 23.48
N ILE A 487 -15.09 -25.98 22.58
CA ILE A 487 -14.18 -26.37 21.50
C ILE A 487 -13.03 -25.36 21.35
N SER A 488 -11.84 -25.92 21.48
CA SER A 488 -10.49 -25.42 21.22
C SER A 488 -10.23 -25.05 19.77
N LEU A 489 -9.48 -23.97 19.55
CA LEU A 489 -8.94 -23.55 18.25
C LEU A 489 -7.63 -24.30 17.95
N ASN A 490 -7.49 -24.84 16.74
CA ASN A 490 -6.21 -25.00 16.04
C ASN A 490 -6.38 -24.71 14.54
N PRO A 491 -5.37 -24.14 13.86
CA PRO A 491 -5.44 -23.74 12.45
C PRO A 491 -4.74 -24.74 11.53
N ASN A 492 -5.32 -25.04 10.36
CA ASN A 492 -4.65 -24.98 9.04
C ASN A 492 -5.50 -25.60 7.91
N GLU A 493 -5.51 -24.86 6.79
CA GLU A 493 -5.47 -25.27 5.37
C GLU A 493 -6.50 -26.24 4.77
N ASP A 494 -7.33 -25.66 3.91
CA ASP A 494 -7.54 -26.00 2.50
C ASP A 494 -8.16 -27.37 2.14
N GLN A 495 -9.46 -27.36 1.85
CA GLN A 495 -10.06 -28.02 0.68
C GLN A 495 -11.53 -27.65 0.51
N GLY A 496 -11.88 -27.21 -0.69
CA GLY A 496 -13.25 -26.91 -1.08
C GLY A 496 -14.12 -28.15 -1.15
N ASN A 497 -15.32 -28.06 -0.59
CA ASN A 497 -16.48 -28.74 -1.13
C ASN A 497 -17.76 -27.98 -0.74
N GLY A 498 -18.67 -27.83 -1.69
CA GLY A 498 -19.86 -27.01 -1.55
C GLY A 498 -20.87 -27.56 -0.55
N SER A 499 -21.41 -26.68 0.27
CA SER A 499 -22.71 -26.82 0.92
C SER A 499 -23.26 -25.42 1.15
N SER A 500 -24.36 -25.11 0.47
CA SER A 500 -25.17 -23.90 0.65
C SER A 500 -25.46 -23.66 2.14
N PRO A 501 -25.43 -22.42 2.65
CA PRO A 501 -25.77 -22.16 4.04
C PRO A 501 -27.28 -22.42 4.24
N GLU A 502 -27.61 -23.46 4.99
CA GLU A 502 -28.94 -23.67 5.55
C GLU A 502 -29.34 -22.41 6.33
N SER A 503 -30.47 -21.83 5.92
CA SER A 503 -31.07 -20.63 6.50
C SER A 503 -31.47 -20.89 7.96
N GLN A 504 -30.58 -20.56 8.89
CA GLN A 504 -31.00 -20.31 10.28
C GLN A 504 -31.93 -19.09 10.29
N PRO A 505 -33.08 -19.14 10.99
CA PRO A 505 -33.98 -18.01 11.05
C PRO A 505 -33.27 -16.82 11.72
N LEU A 506 -33.18 -15.71 11.00
CA LEU A 506 -32.58 -14.47 11.50
C LEU A 506 -33.27 -14.06 12.82
N PRO A 507 -32.52 -13.73 13.88
CA PRO A 507 -33.10 -13.27 15.14
C PRO A 507 -33.90 -11.99 14.92
N SER A 508 -35.08 -11.90 15.54
CA SER A 508 -35.98 -10.77 15.38
C SER A 508 -35.53 -9.56 16.20
N ILE A 509 -35.62 -8.36 15.64
CA ILE A 509 -35.26 -7.09 16.30
C ILE A 509 -36.51 -6.38 16.82
N SER A 510 -36.41 -5.73 17.98
CA SER A 510 -37.48 -4.88 18.51
C SER A 510 -37.48 -3.48 17.88
N SER A 511 -38.66 -2.85 17.79
CA SER A 511 -38.78 -1.48 17.27
C SER A 511 -37.95 -0.44 18.04
N THR A 512 -37.76 -0.65 19.35
CA THR A 512 -36.93 0.21 20.20
C THR A 512 -35.44 0.11 19.85
N GLN A 513 -34.95 -1.10 19.58
CA GLN A 513 -33.57 -1.33 19.14
C GLN A 513 -33.27 -0.69 17.79
N LEU A 514 -34.21 -0.72 16.83
CA LEU A 514 -34.03 -0.02 15.53
C LEU A 514 -33.86 1.49 15.71
N VAL A 515 -34.63 2.08 16.63
CA VAL A 515 -34.53 3.50 16.96
C VAL A 515 -33.18 3.82 17.62
N TYR A 516 -32.71 2.96 18.53
CA TYR A 516 -31.38 3.14 19.15
C TYR A 516 -30.23 3.01 18.15
N ILE A 517 -30.28 2.05 17.22
CA ILE A 517 -29.27 1.95 16.14
C ILE A 517 -29.23 3.25 15.33
N ALA A 518 -30.38 3.81 15.01
CA ALA A 518 -30.49 5.02 14.21
C ALA A 518 -29.91 6.24 14.94
N ALA A 519 -30.21 6.40 16.23
CA ALA A 519 -29.66 7.45 17.08
C ALA A 519 -28.14 7.33 17.23
N ASP A 520 -27.65 6.12 17.52
CA ASP A 520 -26.24 5.84 17.73
C ASP A 520 -25.42 6.00 16.44
N LEU A 521 -25.99 5.65 15.28
CA LEU A 521 -25.37 5.83 13.97
C LEU A 521 -25.24 7.30 13.57
N ASP A 522 -26.27 8.11 13.83
CA ASP A 522 -26.22 9.55 13.59
C ASP A 522 -25.18 10.22 14.50
N LYS A 523 -25.17 9.86 15.78
CA LYS A 523 -24.18 10.37 16.74
C LYS A 523 -22.75 9.96 16.41
N LEU A 524 -22.53 8.70 16.02
CA LEU A 524 -21.20 8.23 15.61
C LEU A 524 -20.68 9.02 14.40
N GLN A 525 -21.54 9.31 13.42
CA GLN A 525 -21.16 10.10 12.24
C GLN A 525 -20.73 11.54 12.59
N GLU A 526 -21.30 12.13 13.64
CA GLU A 526 -20.89 13.45 14.14
C GLU A 526 -19.52 13.43 14.84
N GLN A 527 -19.16 12.30 15.46
CA GLN A 527 -17.90 12.16 16.22
C GLN A 527 -16.73 11.63 15.38
N ILE A 528 -16.96 11.11 14.16
CA ILE A 528 -15.88 10.69 13.25
C ILE A 528 -14.84 11.80 12.98
N PRO A 529 -15.20 13.08 12.79
CA PRO A 529 -14.23 14.17 12.66
C PRO A 529 -13.25 14.28 13.85
N ASP A 530 -13.68 14.00 15.07
CA ASP A 530 -12.84 14.07 16.27
C ASP A 530 -11.68 13.04 16.21
N ILE A 531 -11.88 11.91 15.52
CA ILE A 531 -10.83 10.93 15.24
C ILE A 531 -9.72 11.57 14.40
N THR A 532 -10.07 12.43 13.43
CA THR A 532 -9.09 13.15 12.61
C THR A 532 -8.24 14.08 13.47
N GLU A 533 -8.87 14.81 14.40
CA GLU A 533 -8.16 15.70 15.33
C GLU A 533 -7.23 14.93 16.26
N MET A 534 -7.62 13.73 16.69
CA MET A 534 -6.80 12.85 17.53
C MET A 534 -5.59 12.26 16.79
N VAL A 535 -5.80 11.83 15.54
CA VAL A 535 -4.80 11.13 14.73
C VAL A 535 -3.76 12.08 14.17
N LYS A 536 -4.17 13.28 13.76
CA LYS A 536 -3.33 14.31 13.14
C LYS A 536 -2.03 14.61 13.89
N PRO A 537 -2.03 15.00 15.18
CA PRO A 537 -0.80 15.34 15.90
C PRO A 537 0.15 14.14 16.03
N LYS A 538 -0.40 12.92 16.19
CA LYS A 538 0.38 11.69 16.34
C LYS A 538 1.07 11.28 15.04
N LEU A 539 0.46 11.53 13.89
CA LEU A 539 1.06 11.25 12.58
C LEU A 539 2.02 12.35 12.12
N GLU A 540 1.75 13.62 12.45
CA GLU A 540 2.69 14.72 12.22
C GLU A 540 4.01 14.51 12.99
N MET A 541 3.94 13.99 14.22
CA MET A 541 5.12 13.62 15.00
C MET A 541 6.00 12.55 14.32
N ILE A 542 5.41 11.69 13.47
CA ILE A 542 6.12 10.65 12.72
C ILE A 542 6.71 11.22 11.41
N GLY A 543 6.38 12.47 11.06
CA GLY A 543 6.78 13.10 9.81
C GLY A 543 5.89 12.71 8.63
N PHE A 544 4.67 12.23 8.89
CA PHE A 544 3.68 11.96 7.84
C PHE A 544 3.14 13.27 7.25
N LYS A 545 3.12 13.39 5.93
CA LYS A 545 2.81 14.66 5.22
C LYS A 545 1.43 14.68 4.54
N ASN A 546 0.89 13.53 4.13
CA ASN A 546 -0.30 13.45 3.29
C ASN A 546 -1.59 13.37 4.11
N MET A 547 -1.90 14.43 4.86
CA MET A 547 -3.08 14.45 5.75
C MET A 547 -4.42 14.37 4.98
N SER A 548 -4.45 14.73 3.70
CA SER A 548 -5.64 14.62 2.85
C SER A 548 -6.13 13.18 2.71
N CYS A 549 -5.22 12.22 2.53
CA CYS A 549 -5.59 10.81 2.37
C CYS A 549 -6.28 10.23 3.63
N ILE A 550 -5.98 10.77 4.80
CA ILE A 550 -6.60 10.35 6.07
C ILE A 550 -8.03 10.89 6.15
N ALA A 551 -8.21 12.16 5.80
CA ALA A 551 -9.54 12.78 5.73
C ALA A 551 -10.42 12.08 4.69
N GLU A 552 -9.89 11.80 3.49
CA GLU A 552 -10.60 11.07 2.43
C GLU A 552 -11.04 9.67 2.91
N ALA A 553 -10.14 8.89 3.54
CA ALA A 553 -10.49 7.55 4.02
C ALA A 553 -11.54 7.55 5.15
N LEU A 554 -11.57 8.58 6.00
CA LEU A 554 -12.62 8.74 7.01
C LEU A 554 -13.95 9.19 6.39
N GLU A 555 -13.91 10.03 5.36
CA GLU A 555 -15.10 10.39 4.61
C GLU A 555 -15.69 9.18 3.87
N ASP A 556 -14.86 8.28 3.32
CA ASP A 556 -15.31 7.00 2.76
C ASP A 556 -15.97 6.09 3.81
N SER A 557 -15.45 6.10 5.04
CA SER A 557 -16.05 5.36 6.16
C SER A 557 -17.39 5.97 6.58
N LYS A 558 -17.47 7.31 6.61
CA LYS A 558 -18.69 8.06 6.93
C LYS A 558 -19.76 7.87 5.87
N THR A 559 -19.39 7.90 4.58
CA THR A 559 -20.33 7.64 3.48
C THR A 559 -20.89 6.21 3.54
N SER A 560 -20.05 5.21 3.85
CA SER A 560 -20.48 3.82 4.05
C SER A 560 -21.49 3.67 5.21
N LEU A 561 -21.27 4.36 6.32
CA LEU A 561 -22.21 4.41 7.44
C LEU A 561 -23.51 5.14 7.07
N SER A 562 -23.41 6.26 6.35
CA SER A 562 -24.57 7.04 5.90
C SER A 562 -25.45 6.27 4.92
N ALA A 563 -24.86 5.37 4.12
CA ALA A 563 -25.60 4.51 3.17
C ALA A 563 -26.55 3.53 3.87
N CYS A 564 -26.33 3.22 5.16
CA CYS A 564 -27.22 2.38 5.96
C CYS A 564 -28.48 3.13 6.43
N MET A 565 -28.40 4.46 6.53
CA MET A 565 -29.45 5.29 7.14
C MET A 565 -30.79 5.25 6.39
N PRO A 566 -30.86 5.32 5.05
CA PRO A 566 -32.13 5.26 4.31
C PRO A 566 -32.88 3.94 4.53
N THR A 567 -32.16 2.81 4.55
CA THR A 567 -32.76 1.48 4.78
C THR A 567 -33.37 1.39 6.17
N LEU A 568 -32.65 1.89 7.19
CA LEU A 568 -33.13 1.91 8.57
C LEU A 568 -34.34 2.85 8.74
N ASN A 569 -34.30 4.03 8.12
CA ASN A 569 -35.41 4.98 8.12
C ASN A 569 -36.68 4.38 7.51
N ASN A 570 -36.56 3.72 6.35
CA ASN A 570 -37.70 3.08 5.69
C ASN A 570 -38.31 1.95 6.54
N ARG A 571 -37.46 1.17 7.23
CA ARG A 571 -37.92 0.11 8.14
C ARG A 571 -38.68 0.66 9.34
N ILE A 572 -38.18 1.72 9.98
CA ILE A 572 -38.84 2.38 11.10
C ILE A 572 -40.19 2.99 10.65
N ILE A 573 -40.21 3.64 9.49
CA ILE A 573 -41.44 4.17 8.89
C ILE A 573 -42.46 3.06 8.64
N GLN A 574 -42.04 1.94 8.05
CA GLN A 574 -42.91 0.81 7.76
C GLN A 574 -43.48 0.19 9.04
N ASP A 575 -42.65 -0.03 10.06
CA ASP A 575 -43.07 -0.61 11.34
C ASP A 575 -44.06 0.28 12.10
N LEU A 576 -43.79 1.59 12.16
CA LEU A 576 -44.70 2.58 12.74
C LEU A 576 -46.03 2.64 11.99
N SER A 577 -45.97 2.61 10.65
CA SER A 577 -47.14 2.60 9.76
C SER A 577 -47.99 1.33 9.96
N GLU A 578 -47.38 0.15 9.99
CA GLU A 578 -48.05 -1.13 10.21
C GLU A 578 -48.67 -1.24 11.61
N SER A 579 -47.95 -0.76 12.63
CA SER A 579 -48.43 -0.71 14.01
C SER A 579 -49.66 0.20 14.15
N SER A 580 -49.63 1.39 13.54
CA SER A 580 -50.79 2.30 13.48
C SER A 580 -51.95 1.70 12.69
N PHE A 581 -51.67 1.16 11.51
CA PHE A 581 -52.70 0.63 10.60
C PHE A 581 -53.43 -0.58 11.20
N THR A 582 -52.77 -1.39 12.03
CA THR A 582 -53.40 -2.51 12.75
C THR A 582 -54.63 -2.06 13.53
N TYR A 583 -54.59 -0.87 14.14
CA TYR A 583 -55.73 -0.28 14.83
C TYR A 583 -56.70 0.41 13.87
N LEU A 584 -56.21 1.13 12.84
CA LEU A 584 -57.06 1.80 11.84
C LEU A 584 -57.92 0.81 11.03
N LYS A 585 -57.45 -0.43 10.83
CA LYS A 585 -58.22 -1.52 10.20
C LYS A 585 -59.54 -1.82 10.91
N SER A 586 -59.67 -1.47 12.20
CA SER A 586 -60.93 -1.58 12.96
C SER A 586 -62.09 -0.79 12.33
N ALA A 587 -61.81 0.15 11.43
CA ALA A 587 -62.84 0.85 10.65
C ALA A 587 -63.72 -0.11 9.81
N LEU A 588 -63.20 -1.28 9.43
CA LEU A 588 -63.98 -2.33 8.77
C LEU A 588 -65.13 -2.88 9.64
N GLU A 589 -65.04 -2.73 10.96
CA GLU A 589 -66.05 -3.20 11.91
C GLU A 589 -67.16 -2.16 12.16
N ILE A 590 -66.97 -0.89 11.74
CA ILE A 590 -67.96 0.18 11.92
C ILE A 590 -69.34 -0.18 11.31
N PRO A 591 -69.43 -0.76 10.09
CA PRO A 591 -70.72 -1.20 9.56
C PRO A 591 -71.44 -2.23 10.44
N ARG A 592 -70.71 -3.13 11.09
CA ARG A 592 -71.28 -4.13 12.00
C ARG A 592 -71.77 -3.49 13.31
N LEU A 593 -71.12 -2.41 13.75
CA LEU A 593 -71.46 -1.71 14.99
C LEU A 593 -72.77 -0.91 14.93
N TYR A 594 -73.23 -0.53 13.74
CA TYR A 594 -74.44 0.26 13.56
C TYR A 594 -75.58 -0.51 12.88
N ARG A 595 -75.28 -1.38 11.89
CA ARG A 595 -76.34 -2.13 11.17
C ARG A 595 -77.13 -3.03 12.10
N ARG A 596 -78.45 -2.81 12.16
CA ARG A 596 -79.40 -3.64 12.92
C ARG A 596 -79.11 -3.64 14.43
N THR A 597 -78.44 -2.59 14.89
CA THR A 597 -78.21 -2.32 16.30
C THR A 597 -79.00 -1.06 16.65
N ASN A 598 -79.76 -1.04 17.74
CA ASN A 598 -80.46 0.16 18.20
C ASN A 598 -79.50 1.18 18.86
N LYS A 599 -78.29 1.32 18.31
CA LYS A 599 -77.24 2.18 18.85
C LYS A 599 -77.55 3.65 18.54
N GLU A 600 -77.26 4.51 19.50
CA GLU A 600 -77.48 5.96 19.40
C GLU A 600 -76.63 6.59 18.27
N VAL A 601 -77.01 7.80 17.86
CA VAL A 601 -76.29 8.55 16.83
C VAL A 601 -74.89 8.90 17.34
N PRO A 602 -73.82 8.65 16.56
CA PRO A 602 -72.47 8.93 17.00
C PRO A 602 -72.18 10.41 17.22
N THR A 603 -71.59 10.73 18.37
CA THR A 603 -71.22 12.10 18.80
C THR A 603 -69.72 12.27 19.09
N LYS A 604 -68.96 11.16 19.13
CA LYS A 604 -67.53 11.14 19.42
C LYS A 604 -66.81 10.20 18.46
N ALA A 605 -65.54 10.48 18.21
CA ALA A 605 -64.67 9.60 17.45
C ALA A 605 -64.47 8.25 18.14
N SER A 606 -64.16 7.24 17.34
CA SER A 606 -63.95 5.86 17.76
C SER A 606 -62.63 5.71 18.55
N PRO A 607 -62.59 4.86 19.59
CA PRO A 607 -61.41 4.69 20.46
C PRO A 607 -60.21 4.05 19.74
N TYR A 608 -60.41 3.45 18.56
CA TYR A 608 -59.31 2.91 17.78
C TYR A 608 -58.41 4.01 17.20
N VAL A 609 -58.92 5.23 16.99
CA VAL A 609 -58.14 6.36 16.45
C VAL A 609 -57.07 6.79 17.45
N ASP A 610 -57.42 6.91 18.74
CA ASP A 610 -56.44 7.15 19.81
C ASP A 610 -55.41 6.02 19.91
N SER A 611 -55.86 4.77 19.76
CA SER A 611 -54.98 3.61 19.83
C SER A 611 -54.00 3.54 18.64
N ALA A 612 -54.44 3.94 17.45
CA ALA A 612 -53.61 4.05 16.25
C ALA A 612 -52.52 5.13 16.39
N LEU A 613 -52.79 6.18 17.17
CA LEU A 613 -51.87 7.31 17.33
C LEU A 613 -50.86 7.13 18.47
N LYS A 614 -51.07 6.17 19.38
CA LYS A 614 -50.15 5.87 20.50
C LYS A 614 -48.69 5.63 20.05
N PRO A 615 -48.38 4.86 18.99
CA PRO A 615 -46.99 4.64 18.55
C PRO A 615 -46.27 5.94 18.16
N PHE A 616 -46.98 6.88 17.54
CA PHE A 616 -46.41 8.18 17.14
C PHE A 616 -46.15 9.08 18.36
N TYR A 617 -47.07 9.14 19.31
CA TYR A 617 -46.85 9.85 20.58
C TYR A 617 -45.72 9.23 21.40
N ARG A 618 -45.57 7.90 21.36
CA ARG A 618 -44.46 7.20 22.01
C ARG A 618 -43.12 7.62 21.41
N LEU A 619 -43.02 7.64 20.08
CA LEU A 619 -41.83 8.10 19.37
C LEU A 619 -41.48 9.56 19.75
N GLN A 620 -42.47 10.45 19.75
CA GLN A 620 -42.27 11.88 20.02
C GLN A 620 -41.88 12.18 21.47
N ASN A 621 -42.42 11.43 22.44
CA ASN A 621 -42.24 11.71 23.86
C ASN A 621 -41.08 10.91 24.49
N GLU A 622 -40.93 9.62 24.19
CA GLU A 622 -39.91 8.76 24.79
C GLU A 622 -38.52 8.98 24.18
N TYR A 623 -38.43 9.37 22.90
CA TYR A 623 -37.17 9.48 22.17
C TYR A 623 -36.78 10.93 21.83
N ARG A 624 -37.47 11.92 22.42
CA ARG A 624 -37.27 13.35 22.15
C ARG A 624 -35.83 13.81 22.41
N ASP A 625 -35.23 13.28 23.47
CA ASP A 625 -33.90 13.67 23.95
C ASP A 625 -32.77 12.84 23.33
N ILE A 626 -33.12 11.75 22.62
CA ILE A 626 -32.19 10.80 22.01
C ILE A 626 -32.02 11.07 20.51
N LEU A 627 -33.12 11.42 19.82
CA LEU A 627 -33.15 11.65 18.38
C LEU A 627 -33.21 13.14 18.03
N LYS A 628 -32.60 13.50 16.90
CA LYS A 628 -32.76 14.84 16.32
C LYS A 628 -34.20 15.07 15.86
N GLN A 629 -34.73 16.25 16.17
CA GLN A 629 -36.07 16.69 15.74
C GLN A 629 -36.39 16.52 14.24
N PRO A 630 -35.50 16.85 13.28
CA PRO A 630 -35.78 16.62 11.86
C PRO A 630 -36.01 15.14 11.50
N MET A 631 -35.32 14.23 12.20
CA MET A 631 -35.42 12.78 11.98
C MET A 631 -36.77 12.24 12.49
N ILE A 632 -37.20 12.69 13.68
CA ILE A 632 -38.52 12.39 14.22
C ILE A 632 -39.62 12.90 13.27
N HIS A 633 -39.52 14.15 12.81
CA HIS A 633 -40.50 14.73 11.88
C HIS A 633 -40.60 13.93 10.58
N GLN A 634 -39.46 13.55 10.00
CA GLN A 634 -39.43 12.75 8.77
C GLN A 634 -40.10 11.38 8.96
N TRP A 635 -39.84 10.70 10.08
CA TRP A 635 -40.45 9.40 10.35
C TRP A 635 -41.95 9.51 10.61
N LEU A 636 -42.39 10.52 11.36
CA LEU A 636 -43.80 10.77 11.62
C LEU A 636 -44.55 11.06 10.31
N GLU A 637 -44.04 11.97 9.48
CA GLU A 637 -44.66 12.33 8.20
C GLU A 637 -44.74 11.14 7.24
N GLY A 638 -43.66 10.36 7.13
CA GLY A 638 -43.60 9.17 6.28
C GLY A 638 -44.58 8.09 6.75
N ALA A 639 -44.57 7.76 8.03
CA ALA A 639 -45.41 6.69 8.59
C ALA A 639 -46.89 7.08 8.64
N LEU A 640 -47.20 8.34 8.93
CA LEU A 640 -48.57 8.86 8.84
C LEU A 640 -49.05 8.88 7.39
N SER A 641 -48.22 9.25 6.42
CA SER A 641 -48.60 9.21 5.00
C SER A 641 -48.95 7.78 4.54
N GLU A 642 -48.13 6.79 4.89
CA GLU A 642 -48.39 5.41 4.50
C GLU A 642 -49.61 4.81 5.22
N SER A 643 -49.75 5.04 6.53
CA SER A 643 -50.90 4.56 7.29
C SER A 643 -52.20 5.26 6.88
N THR A 644 -52.15 6.55 6.53
CA THR A 644 -53.29 7.32 6.01
C THR A 644 -53.70 6.84 4.62
N GLN A 645 -52.75 6.51 3.75
CA GLN A 645 -53.06 5.90 2.44
C GLN A 645 -53.80 4.57 2.60
N LYS A 646 -53.30 3.66 3.44
CA LYS A 646 -53.96 2.37 3.72
C LYS A 646 -55.33 2.57 4.38
N TYR A 647 -55.46 3.58 5.23
CA TYR A 647 -56.72 3.95 5.86
C TYR A 647 -57.73 4.52 4.85
N TYR A 648 -57.28 5.35 3.91
CA TYR A 648 -58.09 5.84 2.79
C TYR A 648 -58.69 4.71 1.96
N GLU A 649 -57.87 3.73 1.58
CA GLU A 649 -58.33 2.54 0.85
C GLU A 649 -59.38 1.78 1.65
N THR A 650 -59.13 1.56 2.95
CA THR A 650 -60.06 0.87 3.85
C THR A 650 -61.40 1.61 3.98
N VAL A 651 -61.37 2.93 4.18
CA VAL A 651 -62.57 3.77 4.32
C VAL A 651 -63.34 3.85 3.00
N SER A 652 -62.64 3.96 1.88
CA SER A 652 -63.22 3.93 0.54
C SER A 652 -63.96 2.61 0.28
N ASP A 653 -63.36 1.47 0.63
CA ASP A 653 -63.99 0.15 0.50
C ASP A 653 -65.24 0.02 1.38
N VAL A 654 -65.17 0.51 2.63
CA VAL A 654 -66.33 0.53 3.54
C VAL A 654 -67.46 1.38 2.96
N LEU A 655 -67.17 2.60 2.49
CA LEU A 655 -68.18 3.50 1.94
C LEU A 655 -68.77 2.98 0.62
N ASN A 656 -67.95 2.36 -0.24
CA ASN A 656 -68.43 1.69 -1.45
C ASN A 656 -69.34 0.50 -1.12
N SER A 657 -69.02 -0.28 -0.08
CA SER A 657 -69.87 -1.37 0.41
C SER A 657 -71.19 -0.86 0.99
N VAL A 658 -71.16 0.23 1.76
CA VAL A 658 -72.36 0.90 2.28
C VAL A 658 -73.23 1.40 1.14
N LYS A 659 -72.67 2.10 0.15
CA LYS A 659 -73.40 2.60 -1.02
C LYS A 659 -74.06 1.48 -1.84
N LYS A 660 -73.33 0.40 -2.14
CA LYS A 660 -73.89 -0.77 -2.85
C LYS A 660 -75.03 -1.43 -2.07
N MET A 661 -74.88 -1.56 -0.75
CA MET A 661 -75.93 -2.11 0.12
C MET A 661 -77.16 -1.22 0.14
N GLU A 662 -76.97 0.09 0.28
CA GLU A 662 -78.06 1.07 0.28
C GLU A 662 -78.82 1.08 -1.05
N GLU A 663 -78.12 1.07 -2.19
CA GLU A 663 -78.74 0.98 -3.52
C GLU A 663 -79.54 -0.33 -3.68
N SER A 664 -79.04 -1.44 -3.14
CA SER A 664 -79.76 -2.72 -3.13
C SER A 664 -81.03 -2.66 -2.27
N LEU A 665 -80.97 -1.99 -1.11
CA LEU A 665 -82.12 -1.77 -0.22
C LEU A 665 -83.13 -0.81 -0.85
N LYS A 666 -82.69 0.24 -1.54
CA LYS A 666 -83.55 1.17 -2.30
C LYS A 666 -84.27 0.43 -3.44
N ARG A 667 -83.57 -0.41 -4.21
CA ARG A 667 -84.17 -1.27 -5.25
C ARG A 667 -85.17 -2.27 -4.65
N LEU A 668 -84.86 -2.89 -3.52
CA LEU A 668 -85.76 -3.82 -2.84
C LEU A 668 -87.00 -3.13 -2.25
N LYS A 669 -86.85 -1.92 -1.69
CA LYS A 669 -87.97 -1.07 -1.24
C LYS A 669 -88.83 -0.59 -2.42
N GLN A 670 -88.23 -0.21 -3.55
CA GLN A 670 -88.97 0.14 -4.78
C GLN A 670 -89.74 -1.06 -5.34
N ALA A 671 -89.13 -2.26 -5.36
CA ALA A 671 -89.79 -3.49 -5.79
C ALA A 671 -90.92 -3.94 -4.84
N ARG A 672 -90.86 -3.58 -3.56
CA ARG A 672 -91.95 -3.79 -2.59
C ARG A 672 -93.04 -2.72 -2.66
N LYS A 673 -92.73 -1.46 -3.02
CA LYS A 673 -93.73 -0.38 -3.17
C LYS A 673 -94.74 -0.66 -4.29
N THR A 674 -94.44 -1.53 -5.25
CA THR A 674 -95.39 -2.01 -6.26
C THR A 674 -96.41 -3.05 -5.75
N ALA A 675 -96.28 -3.53 -4.51
CA ALA A 675 -97.25 -4.41 -3.86
C ALA A 675 -97.54 -3.95 -2.42
N ALA A 676 -98.72 -3.34 -2.24
CA ALA A 676 -99.29 -2.80 -0.99
C ALA A 676 -98.84 -1.38 -0.58
N SER A 677 -99.77 -0.44 -0.75
CA SER A 677 -99.80 0.87 -0.13
C SER A 677 -100.42 0.77 1.28
N ASN A 678 -99.62 0.99 2.32
CA ASN A 678 -100.11 1.41 3.64
C ASN A 678 -99.16 2.47 4.22
N PRO A 679 -99.66 3.57 4.82
CA PRO A 679 -98.84 4.61 5.42
C PRO A 679 -98.52 4.23 6.87
N VAL A 680 -97.23 4.13 7.22
CA VAL A 680 -96.79 4.02 8.62
C VAL A 680 -95.69 5.02 8.89
N GLY A 681 -95.97 5.94 9.82
CA GLY A 681 -95.05 6.53 10.80
C GLY A 681 -93.74 7.13 10.31
N THR A 682 -93.70 8.46 10.23
CA THR A 682 -92.51 9.30 10.16
C THR A 682 -91.71 9.19 11.47
N ASN A 683 -90.90 8.14 11.62
CA ASN A 683 -89.78 8.16 12.58
C ASN A 683 -88.60 8.84 11.86
N GLY A 684 -88.44 10.15 12.10
CA GLY A 684 -87.31 10.96 11.64
C GLY A 684 -85.99 10.62 12.36
N GLY A 685 -85.61 9.35 12.33
CA GLY A 685 -84.33 8.86 12.85
C GLY A 685 -83.34 8.65 11.71
N MET A 686 -82.11 9.10 11.92
CA MET A 686 -80.95 8.87 11.05
C MET A 686 -80.80 7.38 10.68
N SER A 687 -80.66 7.06 9.38
CA SER A 687 -80.47 5.68 8.89
C SER A 687 -79.19 5.06 9.46
N ASP A 688 -79.13 3.73 9.62
CA ASP A 688 -77.92 3.02 10.06
C ASP A 688 -76.73 3.31 9.13
N ASP A 689 -76.97 3.43 7.82
CA ASP A 689 -75.95 3.77 6.82
C ASP A 689 -75.47 5.24 6.95
N ASP A 690 -76.35 6.15 7.38
CA ASP A 690 -76.01 7.55 7.65
C ASP A 690 -75.23 7.70 8.96
N LYS A 691 -75.54 6.89 9.98
CA LYS A 691 -74.74 6.80 11.22
C LYS A 691 -73.32 6.28 10.93
N ILE A 692 -73.15 5.35 10.00
CA ILE A 692 -71.82 4.84 9.58
C ILE A 692 -71.00 5.94 8.92
N ARG A 693 -71.59 6.69 7.97
CA ARG A 693 -70.93 7.83 7.31
C ARG A 693 -70.56 8.93 8.30
N LEU A 694 -71.46 9.23 9.24
CA LEU A 694 -71.21 10.22 10.29
C LEU A 694 -70.08 9.78 11.23
N GLN A 695 -70.03 8.51 11.65
CA GLN A 695 -68.94 8.00 12.49
C GLN A 695 -67.59 8.11 11.77
N LEU A 696 -67.51 7.69 10.51
CA LEU A 696 -66.28 7.80 9.73
C LEU A 696 -65.83 9.26 9.57
N ALA A 697 -66.78 10.20 9.45
CA ALA A 697 -66.48 11.64 9.40
C ALA A 697 -65.85 12.14 10.70
N LEU A 698 -66.45 11.79 11.84
CA LEU A 698 -65.91 12.13 13.16
C LEU A 698 -64.53 11.49 13.39
N ASP A 699 -64.32 10.27 12.92
CA ASP A 699 -63.05 9.54 13.07
C ASP A 699 -61.92 10.18 12.25
N VAL A 700 -62.19 10.59 11.01
CA VAL A 700 -61.22 11.28 10.13
C VAL A 700 -60.92 12.70 10.60
N GLU A 701 -61.94 13.44 11.03
CA GLU A 701 -61.78 14.80 11.57
C GLU A 701 -60.91 14.78 12.83
N TYR A 702 -61.21 13.88 13.76
CA TYR A 702 -60.42 13.70 14.98
C TYR A 702 -58.99 13.22 14.69
N PHE A 703 -58.81 12.31 13.72
CA PHE A 703 -57.48 11.88 13.27
C PHE A 703 -56.64 13.08 12.75
N GLY A 704 -57.25 13.97 11.96
CA GLY A 704 -56.62 15.20 11.47
C GLY A 704 -56.27 16.21 12.58
N GLU A 705 -57.14 16.37 13.57
CA GLU A 705 -56.85 17.22 14.74
C GLU A 705 -55.64 16.71 15.52
N GLN A 706 -55.53 15.40 15.71
CA GLN A 706 -54.41 14.80 16.44
C GLN A 706 -53.09 14.89 15.67
N ILE A 707 -53.12 14.72 14.34
CA ILE A 707 -51.96 14.99 13.48
C ILE A 707 -51.46 16.42 13.68
N ARG A 708 -52.37 17.40 13.69
CA ARG A 708 -52.01 18.81 13.90
C ARG A 708 -51.43 19.06 15.29
N LYS A 709 -51.93 18.36 16.32
CA LYS A 709 -51.38 18.41 17.69
C LYS A 709 -49.97 17.84 17.78
N MET A 710 -49.61 16.88 16.93
CA MET A 710 -48.24 16.36 16.83
C MET A 710 -47.27 17.33 16.14
N GLY A 711 -47.74 18.49 15.67
CA GLY A 711 -46.91 19.52 15.03
C GLY A 711 -46.68 19.32 13.53
N LEU A 712 -47.49 18.48 12.88
CA LEU A 712 -47.44 18.24 11.43
C LEU A 712 -48.56 19.00 10.72
N ASP A 713 -48.27 19.52 9.53
CA ASP A 713 -49.31 20.04 8.66
C ASP A 713 -50.01 18.87 7.95
N THR A 714 -51.33 18.81 8.09
CA THR A 714 -52.22 17.89 7.38
C THR A 714 -52.07 17.95 5.86
N SER A 715 -51.53 19.05 5.31
CA SER A 715 -51.26 19.21 3.87
C SER A 715 -50.05 18.40 3.38
N ASN A 716 -49.07 18.12 4.25
CA ASN A 716 -47.86 17.36 3.91
C ASN A 716 -48.09 15.84 3.92
N ILE A 717 -49.17 15.37 4.55
CA ILE A 717 -49.50 13.95 4.65
C ILE A 717 -50.22 13.50 3.39
N LYS A 718 -49.61 12.54 2.69
CA LYS A 718 -50.18 12.01 1.46
C LYS A 718 -51.56 11.41 1.73
N SER A 719 -52.52 11.76 0.88
CA SER A 719 -53.90 11.21 0.86
C SER A 719 -54.81 11.60 2.02
N PHE A 720 -54.35 12.47 2.95
CA PHE A 720 -55.21 12.98 4.01
C PHE A 720 -56.30 13.94 3.48
N SER A 721 -55.96 14.81 2.52
CA SER A 721 -56.93 15.70 1.86
C SER A 721 -58.01 14.90 1.11
N ALA A 722 -57.60 13.90 0.34
CA ALA A 722 -58.49 13.00 -0.38
C ALA A 722 -59.41 12.20 0.58
N LEU A 723 -58.87 11.73 1.71
CA LEU A 723 -59.66 11.06 2.76
C LEU A 723 -60.71 11.98 3.37
N THR A 724 -60.33 13.23 3.66
CA THR A 724 -61.25 14.23 4.23
C THR A 724 -62.38 14.54 3.24
N GLU A 725 -62.05 14.76 1.96
CA GLU A 725 -63.03 15.02 0.90
C GLU A 725 -63.97 13.82 0.67
N LEU A 726 -63.44 12.60 0.67
CA LEU A 726 -64.20 11.37 0.48
C LEU A 726 -65.26 11.17 1.57
N VAL A 727 -64.90 11.45 2.82
CA VAL A 727 -65.83 11.27 3.95
C VAL A 727 -66.81 12.43 4.09
N LEU A 728 -66.41 13.68 3.78
CA LEU A 728 -67.33 14.82 3.71
C LEU A 728 -68.38 14.63 2.62
N THR A 729 -67.96 14.21 1.41
CA THR A 729 -68.89 13.92 0.31
C THR A 729 -69.89 12.82 0.68
N ALA A 730 -69.44 11.79 1.41
CA ALA A 730 -70.32 10.73 1.89
C ALA A 730 -71.30 11.24 2.97
N LYS A 731 -70.85 12.09 3.91
CA LYS A 731 -71.69 12.71 4.93
C LYS A 731 -72.75 13.63 4.31
N ASP A 732 -72.38 14.43 3.32
CA ASP A 732 -73.30 15.37 2.67
C ASP A 732 -74.40 14.64 1.88
N GLN A 733 -74.06 13.51 1.24
CA GLN A 733 -75.05 12.62 0.61
C GLN A 733 -76.10 12.08 1.61
N ALA A 734 -75.70 11.83 2.86
CA ALA A 734 -76.63 11.39 3.91
C ALA A 734 -77.61 12.50 4.35
N THR A 735 -77.15 13.76 4.38
CA THR A 735 -77.99 14.91 4.77
C THR A 735 -78.97 15.33 3.68
N VAL A 736 -78.59 15.24 2.40
CA VAL A 736 -79.45 15.63 1.27
C VAL A 736 -80.60 14.66 1.03
N GLU A 737 -80.48 13.39 1.44
CA GLU A 737 -81.54 12.38 1.31
C GLU A 737 -82.57 12.37 2.46
N GLN A 738 -82.31 13.12 3.54
CA GLN A 738 -83.22 13.27 4.69
C GLN A 738 -84.08 14.54 4.65
N SER A 739 -83.71 15.52 3.82
CA SER A 739 -84.51 16.70 3.45
C SER A 739 -85.40 16.41 2.26
#